data_AF-A0A925PA83-F1
#
_entry.id   AF-A0A925PA83-F1
#
_cell.length_a   1.000
_cell.length_b   1.000
_cell.length_c   1.000
_cell.angle_alpha   90.00
_cell.angle_beta   90.00
_cell.angle_gamma   90.00
#
_symmetry.space_group_name_H-M   'P 1'
#
loop_
_entity.id
_entity.type
_entity.pdbx_description
1 polymer ?
#
loop_
_entity_poly.entity_id
_entity_poly.type
_entity_poly.pdbx_seq_one_letter_code
_entity_poly.pdbx_strand_id
1 'polypeptide(L)'
;PMIAQYLEIKAANVDCLLFYRMGDFYELFFEDAEIASRALGIALTKRGKHLGEDIPMCGVPVHAADDYLQRLIAQGHRVAVCEQIEDPAEARKRGPKAVVRRDVVRLVTPGTLTEETLLDARAHNFLTALFRGPDKEGGDPAYALASLDISTGELIASSVSASDLAGELARLRPGEVLIGDDLAGDPALRRQIEEAGAALTPCPRAHFDSQSGERALKSGLGVAALDAFGEFTRPELAALAGLLTYVEITQVGKAPLLRPPRKESAGSLLVIDAATRANLELMRSNQGSRAGSLLAAIDRTVTAAGARELASRLGSPLTDPALVNARLDAVAYLADEPRLRQVLREELKSAPDLARALARLALGRGGPRDLGAICAAIRSAHALAAHLLHTGEALGLPRELMGIVEGLAAAPPHIEQSLSAALAETLPVNARDGGFIRDGANADLDEHRRLRDGSRQVIAGLQATYAEATGIKSLKVRHNNVLGYFIEVTALNGAVLSKPPHAELFIHRQTLANVVRFSTPELAELEARITQAADRALALELEIFAGLAQEVLSEESALSAASAALAELDHYAGLAELAVEDNYVRPRIDGSLVFAVEEGRHPMVEQNLRRSDGASFVGNDCTLGTGDGADPRLLVVTGPNMAGKSTFLRQNALIVVLAQSGSFVPARSAHIGIVDRLFSRVGAADDLARGRSTFMVEMVETASILNQASARSFVVLDEIGRGTATFDGLSIAWAALEYLHEVNRSRVLFATHYHELTALAERLASAANATVEVKEWRDEI
;
A
#
# COMPACT_ATOMS: atom_id res chain seq x y z
N PRO A 1 6.73 -26.14 -32.02
CA PRO A 1 5.36 -25.95 -31.46
C PRO A 1 5.34 -25.11 -30.18
N MET A 2 6.03 -25.52 -29.12
CA MET A 2 6.10 -24.75 -27.86
C MET A 2 6.71 -23.36 -28.05
N ILE A 3 7.91 -23.27 -28.65
CA ILE A 3 8.55 -21.96 -28.92
C ILE A 3 7.70 -21.07 -29.84
N ALA A 4 6.93 -21.65 -30.76
CA ALA A 4 6.03 -20.85 -31.61
C ALA A 4 4.90 -20.21 -30.78
N GLN A 5 4.29 -20.97 -29.86
CA GLN A 5 3.30 -20.44 -28.93
C GLN A 5 3.91 -19.41 -27.96
N TYR A 6 5.14 -19.62 -27.48
CA TYR A 6 5.85 -18.63 -26.68
C TYR A 6 6.06 -17.32 -27.44
N LEU A 7 6.54 -17.39 -28.69
CA LEU A 7 6.78 -16.20 -29.52
C LEU A 7 5.49 -15.45 -29.85
N GLU A 8 4.39 -16.17 -30.07
CA GLU A 8 3.05 -15.58 -30.28
C GLU A 8 2.60 -14.78 -29.05
N ILE A 9 2.69 -15.37 -27.86
CA ILE A 9 2.30 -14.72 -26.61
C ILE A 9 3.25 -13.54 -26.31
N LYS A 10 4.56 -13.69 -26.54
CA LYS A 10 5.54 -12.63 -26.35
C LYS A 10 5.33 -11.46 -27.33
N ALA A 11 4.92 -11.73 -28.56
CA ALA A 11 4.61 -10.68 -29.54
C ALA A 11 3.42 -9.81 -29.12
N ALA A 12 2.48 -10.35 -28.35
CA ALA A 12 1.38 -9.59 -27.75
C ALA A 12 1.80 -8.81 -26.48
N ASN A 13 2.97 -9.10 -25.90
CA ASN A 13 3.45 -8.58 -24.62
C ASN A 13 4.91 -8.11 -24.70
N VAL A 14 5.24 -7.33 -25.74
CA VAL A 14 6.63 -6.98 -26.08
C VAL A 14 7.38 -6.34 -24.91
N ASP A 15 6.71 -5.43 -24.19
CA ASP A 15 7.32 -4.63 -23.13
C ASP A 15 7.34 -5.31 -21.75
N CYS A 16 6.92 -6.58 -21.65
CA CYS A 16 6.89 -7.34 -20.40
C CYS A 16 7.80 -8.56 -20.48
N LEU A 17 8.48 -8.88 -19.39
CA LEU A 17 9.12 -10.19 -19.23
C LEU A 17 8.04 -11.28 -19.17
N LEU A 18 8.19 -12.38 -19.90
CA LEU A 18 7.19 -13.43 -19.97
C LEU A 18 7.54 -14.60 -19.04
N PHE A 19 6.84 -14.70 -17.91
CA PHE A 19 6.87 -15.89 -17.05
C PHE A 19 6.02 -17.00 -17.68
N TYR A 20 6.64 -17.91 -18.41
CA TYR A 20 5.94 -18.95 -19.15
C TYR A 20 5.90 -20.27 -18.37
N ARG A 21 4.70 -20.70 -17.93
CA ARG A 21 4.57 -21.89 -17.06
C ARG A 21 4.93 -23.21 -17.75
N MET A 22 5.98 -23.85 -17.25
CA MET A 22 6.52 -25.13 -17.70
C MET A 22 6.61 -26.11 -16.53
N GLY A 23 5.50 -26.82 -16.26
CA GLY A 23 5.39 -27.71 -15.10
C GLY A 23 5.43 -26.90 -13.80
N ASP A 24 6.42 -27.17 -12.96
CA ASP A 24 6.62 -26.52 -11.66
C ASP A 24 7.55 -25.30 -11.72
N PHE A 25 7.88 -24.82 -12.92
CA PHE A 25 8.73 -23.64 -13.15
C PHE A 25 8.04 -22.61 -14.05
N TYR A 26 8.33 -21.33 -13.83
CA TYR A 26 8.20 -20.31 -14.86
C TYR A 26 9.54 -20.16 -15.57
N GLU A 27 9.53 -20.38 -16.88
CA GLU A 27 10.71 -20.25 -17.74
C GLU A 27 10.62 -18.98 -18.58
N LEU A 28 11.75 -18.32 -18.80
CA LEU A 28 11.92 -17.19 -19.70
C LEU A 28 12.91 -17.57 -20.80
N PHE A 29 12.72 -17.04 -22.01
CA PHE A 29 13.57 -17.38 -23.17
C PHE A 29 14.09 -16.13 -23.89
N PHE A 30 15.18 -16.30 -24.64
CA PHE A 30 15.81 -15.24 -25.44
C PHE A 30 16.23 -14.04 -24.58
N GLU A 31 15.95 -12.81 -25.01
CA GLU A 31 16.32 -11.59 -24.31
C GLU A 31 15.72 -11.52 -22.89
N ASP A 32 14.49 -11.99 -22.70
CA ASP A 32 13.86 -12.05 -21.38
C ASP A 32 14.68 -12.88 -20.39
N ALA A 33 15.29 -13.97 -20.86
CA ALA A 33 16.14 -14.82 -20.03
C ALA A 33 17.42 -14.11 -19.59
N GLU A 34 18.02 -13.30 -20.48
CA GLU A 34 19.24 -12.54 -20.20
C GLU A 34 18.98 -11.36 -19.25
N ILE A 35 17.84 -10.67 -19.43
CA ILE A 35 17.39 -9.62 -18.51
C ILE A 35 17.11 -10.22 -17.14
N ALA A 36 16.29 -11.26 -17.06
CA ALA A 36 15.91 -11.88 -15.79
C ALA A 36 17.12 -12.52 -15.08
N SER A 37 18.05 -13.14 -15.81
CA SER A 37 19.27 -13.69 -15.22
C SER A 37 20.11 -12.61 -14.53
N ARG A 38 20.31 -11.45 -15.19
CA ARG A 38 21.05 -10.31 -14.62
C ARG A 38 20.32 -9.68 -13.44
N ALA A 39 19.01 -9.44 -13.58
CA ALA A 39 18.19 -8.81 -12.55
C ALA A 39 18.06 -9.68 -11.29
N LEU A 40 17.89 -10.98 -11.46
CA LEU A 40 17.61 -11.93 -10.36
C LEU A 40 18.88 -12.61 -9.83
N GLY A 41 20.00 -12.57 -10.57
CA GLY A 41 21.21 -13.31 -10.22
C GLY A 41 21.03 -14.82 -10.33
N ILE A 42 20.18 -15.29 -11.27
CA ILE A 42 19.92 -16.71 -11.52
C ILE A 42 20.72 -17.21 -12.72
N ALA A 43 20.99 -18.52 -12.77
CA ALA A 43 21.80 -19.11 -13.83
C ALA A 43 21.14 -18.99 -15.21
N LEU A 44 21.88 -18.43 -16.17
CA LEU A 44 21.50 -18.45 -17.59
C LEU A 44 21.96 -19.76 -18.22
N THR A 45 21.01 -20.52 -18.77
CA THR A 45 21.23 -21.81 -19.43
C THR A 45 20.74 -21.76 -20.88
N LYS A 46 20.67 -22.90 -21.55
CA LYS A 46 20.26 -23.01 -22.95
C LYS A 46 19.27 -24.16 -23.12
N ARG A 47 18.23 -23.99 -23.93
CA ARG A 47 17.23 -25.03 -24.20
C ARG A 47 16.88 -25.15 -25.69
N GLY A 48 17.49 -26.12 -26.35
CA GLY A 48 17.22 -26.40 -27.77
C GLY A 48 17.78 -25.32 -28.70
N LYS A 49 17.31 -25.33 -29.96
CA LYS A 49 17.76 -24.40 -31.00
C LYS A 49 16.60 -23.73 -31.73
N HIS A 50 16.76 -22.45 -32.06
CA HIS A 50 15.88 -21.70 -32.95
C HIS A 50 16.71 -21.12 -34.09
N LEU A 51 16.31 -21.40 -35.34
CA LEU A 51 17.05 -20.98 -36.54
C LEU A 51 18.55 -21.37 -36.56
N GLY A 52 18.92 -22.46 -35.87
CA GLY A 52 20.30 -22.97 -35.79
C GLY A 52 21.09 -22.47 -34.58
N GLU A 53 20.61 -21.44 -33.88
CA GLU A 53 21.23 -20.86 -32.69
C GLU A 53 20.64 -21.43 -31.39
N ASP A 54 21.43 -21.51 -30.33
CA ASP A 54 20.96 -21.97 -29.02
C ASP A 54 20.00 -20.93 -28.41
N ILE A 55 18.90 -21.39 -27.81
CA ILE A 55 17.94 -20.50 -27.14
C ILE A 55 18.38 -20.26 -25.70
N PRO A 56 18.71 -19.01 -25.29
CA PRO A 56 18.96 -18.68 -23.89
C PRO A 56 17.72 -18.94 -23.04
N MET A 57 17.90 -19.49 -21.83
CA MET A 57 16.81 -19.83 -20.93
C MET A 57 17.22 -19.69 -19.45
N CYS A 58 16.36 -19.09 -18.65
CA CYS A 58 16.42 -19.17 -17.19
C CYS A 58 15.03 -19.47 -16.63
N GLY A 59 14.94 -19.89 -15.37
CA GLY A 59 13.66 -20.22 -14.78
C GLY A 59 13.65 -20.12 -13.26
N VAL A 60 12.45 -19.92 -12.73
CA VAL A 60 12.17 -19.79 -11.30
C VAL A 60 11.11 -20.82 -10.90
N PRO A 61 11.22 -21.47 -9.73
CA PRO A 61 10.18 -22.38 -9.26
C PRO A 61 8.87 -21.65 -8.98
N VAL A 62 7.72 -22.25 -9.36
CA VAL A 62 6.40 -21.64 -9.20
C VAL A 62 6.09 -21.27 -7.75
N HIS A 63 6.50 -22.12 -6.79
CA HIS A 63 6.27 -21.89 -5.36
C HIS A 63 7.08 -20.71 -4.78
N ALA A 64 8.09 -20.22 -5.49
CA ALA A 64 8.93 -19.09 -5.10
C ALA A 64 8.76 -17.89 -6.06
N ALA A 65 7.79 -17.95 -6.98
CA ALA A 65 7.65 -16.96 -8.05
C ALA A 65 7.41 -15.54 -7.52
N ASP A 66 6.67 -15.39 -6.43
CA ASP A 66 6.34 -14.09 -5.85
C ASP A 66 7.60 -13.31 -5.41
N ASP A 67 8.57 -13.98 -4.78
CA ASP A 67 9.83 -13.34 -4.38
C ASP A 67 10.64 -12.82 -5.58
N TYR A 68 10.62 -13.58 -6.69
CA TYR A 68 11.29 -13.16 -7.92
C TYR A 68 10.51 -12.05 -8.63
N LEU A 69 9.17 -12.10 -8.63
CA LEU A 69 8.34 -11.01 -9.12
C LEU A 69 8.67 -9.72 -8.38
N GLN A 70 8.72 -9.74 -7.04
CA GLN A 70 9.06 -8.57 -6.23
C GLN A 70 10.36 -7.90 -6.68
N ARG A 71 11.40 -8.71 -6.91
CA ARG A 71 12.72 -8.20 -7.33
C ARG A 71 12.70 -7.63 -8.74
N LEU A 72 11.96 -8.24 -9.66
CA LEU A 72 11.80 -7.72 -11.03
C LEU A 72 11.03 -6.39 -11.02
N ILE A 73 9.91 -6.33 -10.29
CA ILE A 73 9.10 -5.11 -10.18
C ILE A 73 9.89 -3.98 -9.51
N ALA A 74 10.65 -4.28 -8.45
CA ALA A 74 11.49 -3.29 -7.76
C ALA A 74 12.62 -2.73 -8.65
N GLN A 75 13.03 -3.46 -9.70
CA GLN A 75 13.98 -3.01 -10.71
C GLN A 75 13.30 -2.33 -11.92
N GLY A 76 11.98 -2.11 -11.86
CA GLY A 76 11.21 -1.44 -12.90
C GLY A 76 10.78 -2.33 -14.07
N HIS A 77 10.91 -3.65 -13.95
CA HIS A 77 10.41 -4.57 -14.98
C HIS A 77 8.92 -4.86 -14.79
N ARG A 78 8.19 -5.01 -15.90
CA ARG A 78 6.82 -5.54 -15.92
C ARG A 78 6.86 -7.02 -16.29
N VAL A 79 5.98 -7.83 -15.71
CA VAL A 79 6.00 -9.29 -15.92
C VAL A 79 4.61 -9.80 -16.33
N ALA A 80 4.54 -10.46 -17.48
CA ALA A 80 3.36 -11.19 -17.93
C ALA A 80 3.41 -12.62 -17.39
N VAL A 81 2.39 -13.03 -16.62
CA VAL A 81 2.29 -14.39 -16.06
C VAL A 81 1.42 -15.23 -16.98
N CYS A 82 2.05 -16.23 -17.60
CA CYS A 82 1.42 -17.11 -18.57
C CYS A 82 1.20 -18.50 -17.96
N GLU A 83 -0.07 -18.88 -17.87
CA GLU A 83 -0.54 -20.10 -17.20
C GLU A 83 -1.03 -21.14 -18.21
N GLN A 84 -1.17 -22.39 -17.74
CA GLN A 84 -1.80 -23.47 -18.50
C GLN A 84 -3.32 -23.34 -18.38
N ILE A 85 -4.00 -23.11 -19.50
CA ILE A 85 -5.46 -22.90 -19.55
C ILE A 85 -6.22 -24.24 -19.71
N GLU A 86 -5.52 -25.30 -20.09
CA GLU A 86 -6.08 -26.64 -20.21
C GLU A 86 -5.22 -27.67 -19.45
N ASP A 87 -5.86 -28.75 -19.00
CA ASP A 87 -5.17 -29.88 -18.37
C ASP A 87 -4.27 -30.61 -19.41
N PRO A 88 -3.03 -31.00 -19.05
CA PRO A 88 -2.20 -31.90 -19.86
C PRO A 88 -2.94 -33.15 -20.41
N ALA A 89 -3.89 -33.71 -19.66
CA ALA A 89 -4.72 -34.84 -20.10
C ALA A 89 -5.67 -34.45 -21.25
N GLU A 90 -6.29 -33.28 -21.18
CA GLU A 90 -7.14 -32.73 -22.25
C GLU A 90 -6.32 -32.38 -23.50
N ALA A 91 -5.12 -31.82 -23.31
CA ALA A 91 -4.20 -31.56 -24.41
C ALA A 91 -3.81 -32.84 -25.16
N ARG A 92 -3.56 -33.95 -24.42
CA ARG A 92 -3.26 -35.26 -25.00
C ARG A 92 -4.40 -35.81 -25.85
N LYS A 93 -5.67 -35.49 -25.54
CA LYS A 93 -6.83 -35.89 -26.36
C LYS A 93 -6.82 -35.23 -27.75
N ARG A 94 -6.21 -34.05 -27.90
CA ARG A 94 -6.05 -33.35 -29.20
C ARG A 94 -4.92 -33.92 -30.08
N GLY A 95 -4.14 -34.86 -29.53
CA GLY A 95 -3.12 -35.62 -30.24
C GLY A 95 -1.77 -35.68 -29.50
N PRO A 96 -0.92 -36.67 -29.79
CA PRO A 96 0.33 -36.92 -29.04
C PRO A 96 1.39 -35.82 -29.19
N LYS A 97 1.23 -34.89 -30.14
CA LYS A 97 2.11 -33.72 -30.36
C LYS A 97 1.45 -32.38 -30.01
N ALA A 98 0.21 -32.40 -29.50
CA ALA A 98 -0.49 -31.19 -29.12
C ALA A 98 0.16 -30.57 -27.88
N VAL A 99 0.46 -29.28 -27.95
CA VAL A 99 1.01 -28.52 -26.82
C VAL A 99 -0.15 -27.99 -25.99
N VAL A 100 0.01 -28.07 -24.66
CA VAL A 100 -0.92 -27.48 -23.69
C VAL A 100 -1.13 -26.00 -24.01
N ARG A 101 -2.39 -25.59 -24.21
CA ARG A 101 -2.78 -24.21 -24.41
C ARG A 101 -2.41 -23.38 -23.20
N ARG A 102 -1.82 -22.23 -23.48
CA ARG A 102 -1.35 -21.27 -22.50
C ARG A 102 -1.76 -19.89 -22.93
N ASP A 103 -2.05 -19.07 -21.93
CA ASP A 103 -2.40 -17.67 -22.14
C ASP A 103 -1.95 -16.84 -20.95
N VAL A 104 -1.86 -15.53 -21.14
CA VAL A 104 -1.55 -14.59 -20.08
C VAL A 104 -2.79 -14.44 -19.21
N VAL A 105 -2.66 -14.79 -17.93
CA VAL A 105 -3.75 -14.62 -16.94
C VAL A 105 -3.62 -13.33 -16.15
N ARG A 106 -2.46 -12.66 -16.27
CA ARG A 106 -2.14 -11.46 -15.51
C ARG A 106 -0.92 -10.73 -16.06
N LEU A 107 -0.95 -9.40 -16.03
CA LEU A 107 0.22 -8.54 -16.10
C LEU A 107 0.53 -7.98 -14.70
N VAL A 108 1.74 -8.19 -14.23
CA VAL A 108 2.23 -7.67 -12.95
C VAL A 108 3.04 -6.41 -13.24
N THR A 109 2.57 -5.28 -12.72
CA THR A 109 3.21 -3.97 -12.87
C THR A 109 3.37 -3.31 -11.50
N PRO A 110 4.26 -2.31 -11.35
CA PRO A 110 4.46 -1.64 -10.07
C PRO A 110 3.16 -1.07 -9.46
N GLY A 111 2.23 -0.55 -10.27
CA GLY A 111 0.96 0.00 -9.78
C GLY A 111 -0.17 -1.02 -9.58
N THR A 112 0.01 -2.29 -9.99
CA THR A 112 -1.08 -3.28 -10.04
C THR A 112 -0.90 -4.50 -9.10
N LEU A 113 -0.09 -4.30 -8.06
CA LEU A 113 0.23 -5.31 -7.05
C LEU A 113 -0.93 -5.53 -6.08
N THR A 114 -1.19 -6.79 -5.72
CA THR A 114 -2.29 -7.18 -4.80
C THR A 114 -1.86 -8.16 -3.71
N GLU A 115 -0.71 -8.80 -3.88
CA GLU A 115 -0.14 -9.80 -3.00
C GLU A 115 0.47 -9.14 -1.77
N GLU A 116 0.27 -9.73 -0.59
CA GLU A 116 0.82 -9.20 0.65
C GLU A 116 2.34 -9.16 0.67
N THR A 117 2.99 -10.13 0.02
CA THR A 117 4.45 -10.22 -0.07
C THR A 117 5.07 -9.11 -0.91
N LEU A 118 4.31 -8.55 -1.86
CA LEU A 118 4.78 -7.52 -2.80
C LEU A 118 4.48 -6.10 -2.32
N LEU A 119 3.61 -5.95 -1.32
CA LEU A 119 3.12 -4.67 -0.83
C LEU A 119 3.69 -4.34 0.55
N ASP A 120 4.01 -3.07 0.79
CA ASP A 120 4.13 -2.59 2.16
C ASP A 120 2.74 -2.61 2.80
N ALA A 121 2.58 -3.34 3.91
CA ALA A 121 1.34 -3.41 4.67
C ALA A 121 0.85 -2.03 5.11
N ARG A 122 1.77 -1.14 5.51
CA ARG A 122 1.43 0.15 6.14
C ARG A 122 1.38 1.32 5.15
N ALA A 123 1.49 1.07 3.85
CA ALA A 123 1.44 2.10 2.81
C ALA A 123 0.47 1.71 1.68
N HIS A 124 -0.08 2.74 1.04
CA HIS A 124 -0.80 2.58 -0.22
C HIS A 124 0.16 2.32 -1.39
N ASN A 125 -0.32 1.60 -2.39
CA ASN A 125 0.37 1.43 -3.66
C ASN A 125 -0.51 1.94 -4.79
N PHE A 126 -0.47 3.26 -5.02
CA PHE A 126 -1.31 3.89 -6.03
C PHE A 126 -0.78 3.67 -7.45
N LEU A 127 -1.70 3.30 -8.34
CA LEU A 127 -1.60 3.52 -9.77
C LEU A 127 -2.25 4.87 -10.09
N THR A 128 -1.55 5.80 -10.72
CA THR A 128 -2.07 7.14 -11.01
C THR A 128 -2.11 7.40 -12.50
N ALA A 129 -3.26 7.75 -13.05
CA ALA A 129 -3.38 8.27 -14.40
C ALA A 129 -3.37 9.79 -14.39
N LEU A 130 -2.60 10.37 -15.32
CA LEU A 130 -2.48 11.81 -15.51
C LEU A 130 -3.01 12.19 -16.88
N PHE A 131 -3.85 13.22 -16.89
CA PHE A 131 -4.42 13.79 -18.09
C PHE A 131 -4.18 15.29 -18.13
N ARG A 132 -3.67 15.81 -19.25
CA ARG A 132 -3.56 17.26 -19.47
C ARG A 132 -4.89 17.81 -20.00
N GLY A 133 -5.51 18.70 -19.24
CA GLY A 133 -6.69 19.45 -19.66
C GLY A 133 -6.37 20.43 -20.79
N PRO A 134 -7.40 20.99 -21.44
CA PRO A 134 -7.20 21.99 -22.49
C PRO A 134 -6.52 23.24 -21.91
N ASP A 135 -5.56 23.80 -22.65
CA ASP A 135 -4.88 25.03 -22.28
C ASP A 135 -5.91 26.17 -22.18
N LYS A 136 -5.91 26.90 -21.06
CA LYS A 136 -6.67 28.15 -20.92
C LYS A 136 -5.77 29.31 -21.35
N GLU A 137 -6.27 30.20 -22.20
CA GLU A 137 -5.53 31.41 -22.59
C GLU A 137 -5.12 32.21 -21.34
N GLY A 138 -3.80 32.35 -21.13
CA GLY A 138 -3.22 33.09 -20.01
C GLY A 138 -3.23 32.39 -18.63
N GLY A 139 -3.57 31.10 -18.55
CA GLY A 139 -3.58 30.32 -17.30
C GLY A 139 -2.53 29.21 -17.24
N ASP A 140 -2.20 28.75 -16.03
CA ASP A 140 -1.36 27.56 -15.79
C ASP A 140 -2.08 26.30 -16.33
N PRO A 141 -1.42 25.42 -17.12
CA PRO A 141 -2.06 24.19 -17.60
C PRO A 141 -2.63 23.38 -16.43
N ALA A 142 -3.88 22.95 -16.59
CA ALA A 142 -4.57 22.14 -15.61
C ALA A 142 -4.37 20.66 -15.94
N TYR A 143 -3.85 19.90 -15.00
CA TYR A 143 -3.81 18.45 -15.05
C TYR A 143 -4.96 17.88 -14.23
N ALA A 144 -5.43 16.71 -14.62
CA ALA A 144 -6.30 15.88 -13.81
C ALA A 144 -5.56 14.60 -13.44
N LEU A 145 -5.70 14.19 -12.18
CA LEU A 145 -5.15 12.96 -11.65
C LEU A 145 -6.29 12.04 -11.25
N ALA A 146 -6.14 10.76 -11.55
CA ALA A 146 -6.98 9.70 -11.03
C ALA A 146 -6.08 8.62 -10.43
N SER A 147 -6.21 8.32 -9.14
CA SER A 147 -5.34 7.37 -8.44
C SER A 147 -6.15 6.24 -7.83
N LEU A 148 -5.74 5.00 -8.08
CA LEU A 148 -6.36 3.79 -7.54
C LEU A 148 -5.34 2.94 -6.79
N ASP A 149 -5.64 2.57 -5.56
CA ASP A 149 -4.96 1.46 -4.88
C ASP A 149 -5.79 0.19 -5.08
N ILE A 150 -5.36 -0.66 -6.01
CA ILE A 150 -6.07 -1.89 -6.39
C ILE A 150 -6.22 -2.85 -5.21
N SER A 151 -5.30 -2.80 -4.24
CA SER A 151 -5.32 -3.67 -3.06
C SER A 151 -6.38 -3.27 -2.03
N THR A 152 -6.95 -2.06 -2.13
CA THR A 152 -7.95 -1.57 -1.16
C THR A 152 -9.21 -1.01 -1.83
N GLY A 153 -9.18 -0.78 -3.14
CA GLY A 153 -10.23 -0.12 -3.90
C GLY A 153 -10.31 1.40 -3.69
N GLU A 154 -9.37 2.00 -2.95
CA GLU A 154 -9.31 3.44 -2.73
C GLU A 154 -9.12 4.18 -4.06
N LEU A 155 -10.04 5.08 -4.39
CA LEU A 155 -10.07 5.82 -5.64
C LEU A 155 -10.13 7.33 -5.37
N ILE A 156 -9.14 8.07 -5.87
CA ILE A 156 -9.04 9.53 -5.71
C ILE A 156 -9.06 10.18 -7.09
N ALA A 157 -9.82 11.26 -7.23
CA ALA A 157 -9.79 12.09 -8.43
C ALA A 157 -9.60 13.56 -8.05
N SER A 158 -8.68 14.23 -8.73
CA SER A 158 -8.36 15.63 -8.45
C SER A 158 -7.99 16.41 -9.71
N SER A 159 -8.15 17.73 -9.62
CA SER A 159 -7.59 18.70 -10.58
C SER A 159 -6.42 19.42 -9.92
N VAL A 160 -5.30 19.52 -10.63
CA VAL A 160 -4.04 20.12 -10.15
C VAL A 160 -3.47 21.07 -11.19
N SER A 161 -2.88 22.18 -10.75
CA SER A 161 -2.11 23.07 -11.63
C SER A 161 -0.77 22.44 -12.00
N ALA A 162 -0.12 22.92 -13.06
CA ALA A 162 1.23 22.43 -13.40
C ALA A 162 2.26 22.73 -12.31
N SER A 163 2.09 23.87 -11.64
CA SER A 163 2.90 24.30 -10.49
C SER A 163 2.79 23.38 -9.28
N ASP A 164 1.60 22.82 -9.02
CA ASP A 164 1.34 21.97 -7.84
C ASP A 164 1.52 20.46 -8.14
N LEU A 165 1.65 20.06 -9.42
CA LEU A 165 1.72 18.67 -9.85
C LEU A 165 2.83 17.85 -9.16
N ALA A 166 4.03 18.41 -9.03
CA ALA A 166 5.14 17.73 -8.35
C ALA A 166 4.83 17.46 -6.86
N GLY A 167 4.17 18.42 -6.19
CA GLY A 167 3.72 18.27 -4.81
C GLY A 167 2.65 17.18 -4.66
N GLU A 168 1.73 17.09 -5.61
CA GLU A 168 0.68 16.06 -5.64
C GLU A 168 1.23 14.66 -5.91
N LEU A 169 2.17 14.51 -6.85
CA LEU A 169 2.85 13.23 -7.08
C LEU A 169 3.66 12.80 -5.84
N ALA A 170 4.32 13.74 -5.16
CA ALA A 170 5.03 13.48 -3.92
C ALA A 170 4.09 13.15 -2.74
N ARG A 171 2.85 13.63 -2.74
CA ARG A 171 1.80 13.29 -1.77
C ARG A 171 1.28 11.88 -2.00
N LEU A 172 0.85 11.58 -3.23
CA LEU A 172 0.25 10.31 -3.60
C LEU A 172 1.27 9.17 -3.61
N ARG A 173 2.53 9.47 -3.96
CA ARG A 173 3.63 8.48 -4.09
C ARG A 173 3.22 7.26 -4.92
N PRO A 174 2.78 7.45 -6.18
CA PRO A 174 2.37 6.34 -7.02
C PRO A 174 3.52 5.37 -7.27
N GLY A 175 3.21 4.08 -7.32
CA GLY A 175 4.15 3.07 -7.81
C GLY A 175 4.32 3.15 -9.33
N GLU A 176 3.28 3.61 -10.03
CA GLU A 176 3.23 3.72 -11.48
C GLU A 176 2.33 4.89 -11.91
N VAL A 177 2.78 5.67 -12.90
CA VAL A 177 2.04 6.79 -13.49
C VAL A 177 1.75 6.51 -14.96
N LEU A 178 0.47 6.56 -15.32
CA LEU A 178 -0.04 6.41 -16.68
C LEU A 178 -0.19 7.78 -17.33
N ILE A 179 0.32 7.92 -18.55
CA ILE A 179 0.15 9.13 -19.36
C ILE A 179 -0.22 8.78 -20.80
N GLY A 180 -0.88 9.70 -21.49
CA GLY A 180 -1.05 9.59 -22.95
C GLY A 180 0.30 9.57 -23.67
N ASP A 181 0.37 8.78 -24.75
CA ASP A 181 1.54 8.69 -25.64
C ASP A 181 1.92 10.04 -26.28
N ASP A 182 0.96 10.97 -26.40
CA ASP A 182 1.17 12.36 -26.77
C ASP A 182 2.00 13.18 -25.75
N LEU A 183 1.93 12.83 -24.46
CA LEU A 183 2.66 13.51 -23.38
C LEU A 183 3.95 12.78 -22.97
N ALA A 184 4.16 11.54 -23.43
CA ALA A 184 5.30 10.72 -23.04
C ALA A 184 6.66 11.28 -23.45
N GLY A 185 6.69 12.15 -24.47
CA GLY A 185 7.89 12.86 -24.90
C GLY A 185 8.26 14.09 -24.07
N ASP A 186 7.41 14.55 -23.14
CA ASP A 186 7.66 15.76 -22.34
C ASP A 186 8.73 15.50 -21.26
N PRO A 187 9.93 16.12 -21.38
CA PRO A 187 11.02 15.90 -20.42
C PRO A 187 10.70 16.42 -19.02
N ALA A 188 9.86 17.46 -18.89
CA ALA A 188 9.51 18.04 -17.60
C ALA A 188 8.58 17.10 -16.82
N LEU A 189 7.55 16.55 -17.48
CA LEU A 189 6.64 15.58 -16.88
C LEU A 189 7.37 14.29 -16.49
N ARG A 190 8.17 13.75 -17.40
CA ARG A 190 8.98 12.55 -17.11
C ARG A 190 9.84 12.73 -15.86
N ARG A 191 10.50 13.89 -15.75
CA ARG A 191 11.32 14.23 -14.59
C ARG A 191 10.51 14.28 -13.30
N GLN A 192 9.36 14.94 -13.29
CA GLN A 192 8.51 15.04 -12.08
C GLN A 192 8.04 13.66 -11.61
N ILE A 193 7.74 12.75 -12.53
CA ILE A 193 7.32 11.38 -12.24
C ILE A 193 8.49 10.54 -11.68
N GLU A 194 9.67 10.64 -12.30
CA GLU A 194 10.88 9.98 -11.81
C GLU A 194 11.31 10.50 -10.42
N GLU A 195 11.17 11.81 -10.16
CA GLU A 195 11.41 12.43 -8.85
C GLU A 195 10.45 11.93 -7.76
N ALA A 196 9.20 11.61 -8.12
CA ALA A 196 8.24 10.99 -7.22
C ALA A 196 8.54 9.49 -6.95
N GLY A 197 9.51 8.90 -7.68
CA GLY A 197 9.90 7.50 -7.56
C GLY A 197 8.96 6.53 -8.28
N ALA A 198 8.15 7.02 -9.22
CA ALA A 198 7.15 6.23 -9.91
C ALA A 198 7.64 5.72 -11.28
N ALA A 199 7.19 4.53 -11.68
CA ALA A 199 7.41 4.05 -13.05
C ALA A 199 6.51 4.83 -14.03
N LEU A 200 7.07 5.29 -15.15
CA LEU A 200 6.31 5.96 -16.21
C LEU A 200 5.82 4.96 -17.26
N THR A 201 4.50 4.90 -17.46
CA THR A 201 3.88 4.02 -18.47
C THR A 201 3.09 4.84 -19.49
N PRO A 202 3.59 4.96 -20.73
CA PRO A 202 2.83 5.52 -21.85
C PRO A 202 1.65 4.61 -22.21
N CYS A 203 0.49 5.20 -22.43
CA CYS A 203 -0.74 4.53 -22.84
C CYS A 203 -1.33 5.23 -24.08
N PRO A 204 -2.01 4.52 -24.98
CA PRO A 204 -2.68 5.13 -26.10
C PRO A 204 -3.61 6.27 -25.68
N ARG A 205 -3.49 7.45 -26.30
CA ARG A 205 -4.32 8.62 -25.98
C ARG A 205 -5.83 8.35 -26.02
N ALA A 206 -6.25 7.39 -26.84
CA ALA A 206 -7.63 6.94 -26.99
C ALA A 206 -8.21 6.31 -25.70
N HIS A 207 -7.38 5.80 -24.79
CA HIS A 207 -7.85 5.28 -23.50
C HIS A 207 -8.35 6.41 -22.57
N PHE A 208 -7.92 7.65 -22.81
CA PHE A 208 -8.26 8.80 -21.99
C PHE A 208 -9.44 9.58 -22.57
N ASP A 209 -10.61 8.93 -22.62
CA ASP A 209 -11.86 9.53 -23.09
C ASP A 209 -12.86 9.74 -21.94
N SER A 210 -13.30 10.98 -21.77
CA SER A 210 -14.20 11.38 -20.68
C SER A 210 -15.54 10.63 -20.67
N GLN A 211 -16.12 10.31 -21.82
CA GLN A 211 -17.41 9.61 -21.87
C GLN A 211 -17.26 8.14 -21.47
N SER A 212 -16.18 7.51 -21.93
CA SER A 212 -15.82 6.14 -21.58
C SER A 212 -15.50 6.03 -20.09
N GLY A 213 -14.78 7.01 -19.51
CA GLY A 213 -14.51 7.08 -18.07
C GLY A 213 -15.76 7.22 -17.22
N GLU A 214 -16.72 8.06 -17.62
CA GLU A 214 -18.01 8.17 -16.92
C GLU A 214 -18.78 6.85 -16.91
N ARG A 215 -18.84 6.16 -18.05
CA ARG A 215 -19.50 4.84 -18.16
C ARG A 215 -18.79 3.79 -17.34
N ALA A 216 -17.46 3.74 -17.40
CA ALA A 216 -16.64 2.77 -16.67
C ALA A 216 -16.79 2.96 -15.15
N LEU A 217 -16.76 4.20 -14.66
CA LEU A 217 -16.95 4.50 -13.24
C LEU A 217 -18.37 4.15 -12.77
N LYS A 218 -19.41 4.51 -13.55
CA LYS A 218 -20.80 4.12 -13.24
C LYS A 218 -20.97 2.60 -13.19
N SER A 219 -20.41 1.89 -14.16
CA SER A 219 -20.46 0.43 -14.22
C SER A 219 -19.70 -0.20 -13.06
N GLY A 220 -18.51 0.30 -12.72
CA GLY A 220 -17.68 -0.24 -11.65
C GLY A 220 -18.22 0.01 -10.24
N LEU A 221 -18.95 1.12 -10.03
CA LEU A 221 -19.64 1.42 -8.77
C LEU A 221 -21.07 0.85 -8.69
N GLY A 222 -21.60 0.33 -9.80
CA GLY A 222 -22.99 -0.15 -9.87
C GLY A 222 -24.06 0.94 -9.73
N VAL A 223 -23.76 2.18 -10.17
CA VAL A 223 -24.65 3.35 -10.01
C VAL A 223 -25.15 3.91 -11.34
N ALA A 224 -26.35 4.50 -11.35
CA ALA A 224 -26.90 5.16 -12.53
C ALA A 224 -26.30 6.57 -12.76
N ALA A 225 -25.91 7.25 -11.68
CA ALA A 225 -25.50 8.64 -11.67
C ALA A 225 -24.34 8.86 -10.69
N LEU A 226 -23.49 9.85 -10.96
CA LEU A 226 -22.29 10.14 -10.15
C LEU A 226 -22.49 11.30 -9.17
N ASP A 227 -23.64 11.98 -9.21
CA ASP A 227 -23.93 13.20 -8.45
C ASP A 227 -23.70 13.05 -6.94
N ALA A 228 -23.92 11.84 -6.41
CA ALA A 228 -23.69 11.51 -5.01
C ALA A 228 -22.20 11.54 -4.58
N PHE A 229 -21.27 11.43 -5.54
CA PHE A 229 -19.81 11.41 -5.30
C PHE A 229 -19.13 12.74 -5.67
N GLY A 230 -19.92 13.73 -6.13
CA GLY A 230 -19.45 15.04 -6.56
C GLY A 230 -19.45 15.23 -8.07
N GLU A 231 -19.27 16.49 -8.49
CA GLU A 231 -19.30 16.87 -9.91
C GLU A 231 -17.92 16.68 -10.57
N PHE A 232 -17.70 15.59 -11.31
CA PHE A 232 -16.41 15.37 -11.97
C PHE A 232 -16.25 16.22 -13.24
N THR A 233 -15.07 16.79 -13.43
CA THR A 233 -14.74 17.52 -14.66
C THR A 233 -14.45 16.54 -15.81
N ARG A 234 -14.56 17.00 -17.07
CA ARG A 234 -14.21 16.16 -18.23
C ARG A 234 -12.74 15.66 -18.20
N PRO A 235 -11.74 16.47 -17.81
CA PRO A 235 -10.38 16.00 -17.58
C PRO A 235 -10.27 14.91 -16.50
N GLU A 236 -10.96 15.05 -15.37
CA GLU A 236 -10.97 14.04 -14.30
C GLU A 236 -11.55 12.71 -14.79
N LEU A 237 -12.67 12.76 -15.52
CA LEU A 237 -13.27 11.57 -16.14
C LEU A 237 -12.36 10.92 -17.18
N ALA A 238 -11.58 11.71 -17.94
CA ALA A 238 -10.64 11.18 -18.90
C ALA A 238 -9.42 10.51 -18.24
N ALA A 239 -8.92 11.05 -17.13
CA ALA A 239 -7.89 10.39 -16.31
C ALA A 239 -8.41 9.07 -15.74
N LEU A 240 -9.64 9.06 -15.20
CA LEU A 240 -10.32 7.84 -14.73
C LEU A 240 -10.48 6.79 -15.83
N ALA A 241 -10.79 7.20 -17.06
CA ALA A 241 -10.87 6.29 -18.20
C ALA A 241 -9.54 5.58 -18.45
N GLY A 242 -8.45 6.35 -18.57
CA GLY A 242 -7.11 5.79 -18.78
C GLY A 242 -6.69 4.83 -17.67
N LEU A 243 -7.00 5.19 -16.42
CA LEU A 243 -6.77 4.37 -15.23
C LEU A 243 -7.51 3.04 -15.32
N LEU A 244 -8.85 3.07 -15.45
CA LEU A 244 -9.69 1.88 -15.40
C LEU A 244 -9.46 0.96 -16.61
N THR A 245 -9.22 1.51 -17.80
CA THR A 245 -8.85 0.72 -18.98
C THR A 245 -7.52 -0.01 -18.78
N TYR A 246 -6.51 0.64 -18.19
CA TYR A 246 -5.24 -0.04 -17.90
C TYR A 246 -5.39 -1.14 -16.84
N VAL A 247 -6.25 -0.92 -15.84
CA VAL A 247 -6.56 -1.96 -14.86
C VAL A 247 -7.26 -3.15 -15.51
N GLU A 248 -8.24 -2.93 -16.39
CA GLU A 248 -8.91 -3.99 -17.14
C GLU A 248 -7.92 -4.83 -17.97
N ILE A 249 -6.97 -4.16 -18.64
CA ILE A 249 -5.90 -4.83 -19.42
C ILE A 249 -4.99 -5.66 -18.50
N THR A 250 -4.50 -5.07 -17.41
CA THR A 250 -3.52 -5.73 -16.52
C THR A 250 -4.13 -6.87 -15.70
N GLN A 251 -5.42 -6.76 -15.36
CA GLN A 251 -6.16 -7.79 -14.63
C GLN A 251 -6.89 -8.79 -15.56
N VAL A 252 -6.68 -8.70 -16.88
CA VAL A 252 -7.22 -9.61 -17.90
C VAL A 252 -8.76 -9.74 -17.77
N GLY A 253 -9.42 -8.58 -17.76
CA GLY A 253 -10.88 -8.47 -17.72
C GLY A 253 -11.52 -8.67 -16.34
N LYS A 254 -10.73 -8.96 -15.29
CA LYS A 254 -11.25 -8.99 -13.92
C LYS A 254 -11.36 -7.57 -13.36
N ALA A 255 -12.57 -7.19 -12.93
CA ALA A 255 -12.79 -5.89 -12.32
C ALA A 255 -12.20 -5.85 -10.90
N PRO A 256 -11.45 -4.79 -10.53
CA PRO A 256 -11.05 -4.56 -9.15
C PRO A 256 -12.26 -4.11 -8.32
N LEU A 257 -12.12 -4.25 -7.00
CA LEU A 257 -12.97 -3.55 -6.04
C LEU A 257 -12.84 -2.03 -6.25
N LEU A 258 -13.96 -1.30 -6.32
CA LEU A 258 -13.94 0.17 -6.36
C LEU A 258 -14.74 0.72 -5.19
N ARG A 259 -14.07 1.46 -4.31
CA ARG A 259 -14.74 2.26 -3.29
C ARG A 259 -15.29 3.55 -3.92
N PRO A 260 -16.31 4.17 -3.30
CA PRO A 260 -16.77 5.49 -3.69
C PRO A 260 -15.60 6.47 -3.89
N PRO A 261 -15.48 7.13 -5.06
CA PRO A 261 -14.36 7.98 -5.36
C PRO A 261 -14.34 9.21 -4.46
N ARG A 262 -13.16 9.53 -3.94
CA ARG A 262 -12.92 10.76 -3.20
C ARG A 262 -12.51 11.86 -4.18
N LYS A 263 -13.43 12.78 -4.47
CA LYS A 263 -13.11 13.98 -5.25
C LYS A 263 -12.43 15.01 -4.36
N GLU A 264 -11.21 15.39 -4.71
CA GLU A 264 -10.47 16.45 -4.04
C GLU A 264 -10.62 17.76 -4.81
N SER A 265 -11.39 18.69 -4.22
CA SER A 265 -11.64 20.00 -4.81
C SER A 265 -10.46 20.95 -4.57
N ALA A 266 -10.22 21.86 -5.50
CA ALA A 266 -9.20 22.90 -5.35
C ALA A 266 -9.41 23.68 -4.05
N GLY A 267 -8.33 23.85 -3.27
CA GLY A 267 -8.34 24.59 -2.00
C GLY A 267 -8.93 23.83 -0.80
N SER A 268 -9.35 22.57 -0.94
CA SER A 268 -9.84 21.74 0.19
C SER A 268 -8.72 21.15 1.06
N LEU A 269 -7.50 21.10 0.52
CA LEU A 269 -6.30 20.57 1.18
C LEU A 269 -5.22 21.65 1.28
N LEU A 270 -4.40 21.56 2.33
CA LEU A 270 -3.19 22.36 2.50
C LEU A 270 -2.20 21.97 1.39
N VAL A 271 -1.86 22.93 0.53
CA VAL A 271 -0.87 22.72 -0.53
C VAL A 271 0.51 22.73 0.09
N ILE A 272 1.26 21.65 -0.15
CA ILE A 272 2.64 21.48 0.30
C ILE A 272 3.44 20.99 -0.90
N ASP A 273 4.41 21.80 -1.33
CA ASP A 273 5.26 21.44 -2.47
C ASP A 273 6.18 20.25 -2.15
N ALA A 274 6.73 19.62 -3.19
CA ALA A 274 7.55 18.42 -3.03
C ALA A 274 8.80 18.66 -2.16
N ALA A 275 9.44 19.83 -2.32
CA ALA A 275 10.61 20.21 -1.55
C ALA A 275 10.30 20.37 -0.05
N THR A 276 9.19 21.04 0.29
CA THR A 276 8.72 21.21 1.66
C THR A 276 8.38 19.86 2.30
N ARG A 277 7.70 18.96 1.57
CA ARG A 277 7.40 17.60 2.08
C ARG A 277 8.66 16.82 2.43
N ALA A 278 9.70 16.93 1.60
CA ALA A 278 11.00 16.30 1.83
C ALA A 278 11.76 16.97 2.99
N ASN A 279 11.83 18.30 3.01
CA ASN A 279 12.54 19.08 4.03
C ASN A 279 11.97 18.90 5.44
N LEU A 280 10.65 18.72 5.53
CA LEU A 280 9.94 18.42 6.79
C LEU A 280 9.94 16.92 7.14
N GLU A 281 10.50 16.08 6.27
CA GLU A 281 10.57 14.62 6.43
C GLU A 281 9.20 14.02 6.80
N LEU A 282 8.12 14.47 6.14
CA LEU A 282 6.74 14.14 6.55
C LEU A 282 6.47 12.64 6.53
N MET A 283 6.84 11.98 5.43
CA MET A 283 6.56 10.56 5.21
C MET A 283 7.83 9.69 5.31
N ARG A 284 8.96 10.22 4.85
CA ARG A 284 10.27 9.56 4.83
C ARG A 284 11.34 10.54 5.30
N SER A 285 12.37 10.02 5.94
CA SER A 285 13.57 10.77 6.28
C SER A 285 14.42 11.07 5.03
N ASN A 286 15.44 11.91 5.18
CA ASN A 286 16.43 12.22 4.15
C ASN A 286 17.20 10.98 3.64
N GLN A 287 17.21 9.89 4.41
CA GLN A 287 17.78 8.60 3.99
C GLN A 287 16.78 7.76 3.16
N GLY A 288 15.59 8.28 2.88
CA GLY A 288 14.54 7.62 2.10
C GLY A 288 13.76 6.55 2.88
N SER A 289 14.03 6.37 4.18
CA SER A 289 13.37 5.37 5.01
C SER A 289 12.19 5.97 5.78
N ARG A 290 11.27 5.12 6.24
CA ARG A 290 10.20 5.54 7.15
C ARG A 290 10.76 5.93 8.51
N ALA A 291 11.82 5.26 8.98
CA ALA A 291 12.44 5.58 10.25
C ALA A 291 13.01 7.01 10.23
N GLY A 292 12.78 7.76 11.30
CA GLY A 292 13.20 9.16 11.43
C GLY A 292 12.29 10.18 10.74
N SER A 293 11.16 9.77 10.15
CA SER A 293 10.16 10.69 9.58
C SER A 293 9.10 11.13 10.61
N LEU A 294 8.34 12.19 10.31
CA LEU A 294 7.22 12.64 11.13
C LEU A 294 6.18 11.52 11.28
N LEU A 295 5.85 10.84 10.18
CA LEU A 295 4.93 9.71 10.19
C LEU A 295 5.38 8.62 11.18
N ALA A 296 6.67 8.29 11.24
CA ALA A 296 7.17 7.31 12.20
C ALA A 296 7.14 7.81 13.65
N ALA A 297 7.32 9.11 13.88
CA ALA A 297 7.28 9.69 15.22
C ALA A 297 5.86 9.64 15.82
N ILE A 298 4.83 9.87 15.01
CA ILE A 298 3.44 9.97 15.46
C ILE A 298 2.64 8.67 15.34
N ASP A 299 3.09 7.70 14.56
CA ASP A 299 2.34 6.47 14.33
C ASP A 299 2.26 5.62 15.60
N ARG A 300 1.04 5.47 16.12
CA ARG A 300 0.65 4.54 17.19
C ARG A 300 -0.46 3.59 16.75
N THR A 301 -0.75 3.49 15.45
CA THR A 301 -1.80 2.60 14.94
C THR A 301 -1.35 1.16 15.09
N VAL A 302 -2.30 0.30 15.45
CA VAL A 302 -2.03 -1.13 15.70
C VAL A 302 -2.32 -2.01 14.49
N THR A 303 -3.04 -1.49 13.50
CA THR A 303 -3.36 -2.16 12.24
C THR A 303 -2.61 -1.54 11.06
N ALA A 304 -2.45 -2.33 10.01
CA ALA A 304 -1.92 -1.89 8.73
C ALA A 304 -2.85 -0.88 8.04
N ALA A 305 -4.17 -1.10 8.11
CA ALA A 305 -5.17 -0.21 7.53
C ALA A 305 -5.21 1.17 8.22
N GLY A 306 -5.17 1.21 9.56
CA GLY A 306 -5.06 2.46 10.32
C GLY A 306 -3.77 3.22 10.01
N ALA A 307 -2.66 2.52 9.79
CA ALA A 307 -1.39 3.16 9.41
C ALA A 307 -1.49 3.85 8.03
N ARG A 308 -2.18 3.22 7.07
CA ARG A 308 -2.46 3.82 5.76
C ARG A 308 -3.38 5.04 5.88
N GLU A 309 -4.40 4.96 6.73
CA GLU A 309 -5.31 6.08 6.99
C GLU A 309 -4.59 7.27 7.64
N LEU A 310 -3.74 7.01 8.64
CA LEU A 310 -2.87 8.03 9.24
C LEU A 310 -1.94 8.68 8.21
N ALA A 311 -1.29 7.87 7.37
CA ALA A 311 -0.43 8.34 6.30
C ALA A 311 -1.19 9.23 5.30
N SER A 312 -2.41 8.83 4.91
CA SER A 312 -3.29 9.59 4.00
C SER A 312 -3.67 10.96 4.59
N ARG A 313 -4.10 11.01 5.85
CA ARG A 313 -4.50 12.25 6.55
C ARG A 313 -3.33 13.18 6.85
N LEU A 314 -2.15 12.62 7.17
CA LEU A 314 -0.93 13.41 7.33
C LEU A 314 -0.46 14.02 6.00
N GLY A 315 -0.58 13.25 4.91
CA GLY A 315 -0.24 13.70 3.56
C GLY A 315 -1.21 14.77 3.02
N SER A 316 -2.45 14.79 3.50
CA SER A 316 -3.55 15.62 3.02
C SER A 316 -4.23 16.43 4.14
N PRO A 317 -3.53 17.38 4.81
CA PRO A 317 -4.14 18.21 5.84
C PRO A 317 -5.27 19.06 5.26
N LEU A 318 -6.35 19.26 6.03
CA LEU A 318 -7.55 19.94 5.56
C LEU A 318 -7.44 21.46 5.72
N THR A 319 -8.18 22.21 4.90
CA THR A 319 -8.32 23.67 5.02
C THR A 319 -9.67 24.11 5.60
N ASP A 320 -10.62 23.19 5.79
CA ASP A 320 -11.91 23.48 6.43
C ASP A 320 -11.79 23.36 7.96
N PRO A 321 -11.89 24.46 8.73
CA PRO A 321 -11.83 24.41 10.18
C PRO A 321 -12.88 23.48 10.80
N ALA A 322 -14.08 23.38 10.23
CA ALA A 322 -15.15 22.57 10.80
C ALA A 322 -14.80 21.07 10.73
N LEU A 323 -14.24 20.63 9.59
CA LEU A 323 -13.79 19.24 9.43
C LEU A 323 -12.56 18.94 10.29
N VAL A 324 -11.62 19.88 10.41
CA VAL A 324 -10.46 19.72 11.32
C VAL A 324 -10.93 19.56 12.77
N ASN A 325 -11.85 20.42 13.23
CA ASN A 325 -12.36 20.35 14.60
C ASN A 325 -13.17 19.06 14.84
N ALA A 326 -13.93 18.56 13.87
CA ALA A 326 -14.63 17.28 13.99
C ALA A 326 -13.65 16.11 14.24
N ARG A 327 -12.48 16.10 13.57
CA ARG A 327 -11.40 15.14 13.82
C ARG A 327 -10.82 15.29 15.23
N LEU A 328 -10.55 16.54 15.63
CA LEU A 328 -10.03 16.85 16.97
C LEU A 328 -10.99 16.41 18.08
N ASP A 329 -12.30 16.50 17.86
CA ASP A 329 -13.32 16.05 18.83
C ASP A 329 -13.28 14.52 19.03
N ALA A 330 -13.03 13.74 17.97
CA ALA A 330 -12.87 12.30 18.07
C ALA A 330 -11.60 11.92 18.87
N VAL A 331 -10.48 12.58 18.59
CA VAL A 331 -9.22 12.38 19.32
C VAL A 331 -9.40 12.76 20.80
N ALA A 332 -10.03 13.90 21.08
CA ALA A 332 -10.29 14.36 22.44
C ALA A 332 -11.13 13.35 23.23
N TYR A 333 -12.24 12.87 22.64
CA TYR A 333 -13.12 11.89 23.28
C TYR A 333 -12.38 10.61 23.68
N LEU A 334 -11.55 10.06 22.77
CA LEU A 334 -10.76 8.85 23.07
C LEU A 334 -9.56 9.12 24.00
N ALA A 335 -9.02 10.34 24.02
CA ALA A 335 -7.97 10.73 24.96
C ALA A 335 -8.52 10.80 26.40
N ASP A 336 -9.72 11.36 26.56
CA ASP A 336 -10.42 11.53 27.83
C ASP A 336 -11.04 10.23 28.38
N GLU A 337 -11.13 9.17 27.56
CA GLU A 337 -11.62 7.84 27.94
C GLU A 337 -10.52 6.73 27.87
N PRO A 338 -9.55 6.69 28.80
CA PRO A 338 -8.41 5.76 28.73
C PRO A 338 -8.79 4.28 28.67
N ARG A 339 -9.82 3.87 29.42
CA ARG A 339 -10.27 2.47 29.46
C ARG A 339 -10.86 2.04 28.13
N LEU A 340 -11.73 2.87 27.54
CA LEU A 340 -12.29 2.63 26.23
C LEU A 340 -11.17 2.54 25.19
N ARG A 341 -10.27 3.54 25.15
CA ARG A 341 -9.14 3.56 24.21
C ARG A 341 -8.29 2.29 24.29
N GLN A 342 -7.97 1.81 25.50
CA GLN A 342 -7.21 0.58 25.67
C GLN A 342 -7.95 -0.65 25.12
N VAL A 343 -9.24 -0.80 25.43
CA VAL A 343 -10.07 -1.91 24.93
C VAL A 343 -10.17 -1.89 23.41
N LEU A 344 -10.45 -0.72 22.82
CA LEU A 344 -10.54 -0.58 21.36
C LEU A 344 -9.23 -0.95 20.68
N ARG A 345 -8.08 -0.52 21.23
CA ARG A 345 -6.76 -0.82 20.66
C ARG A 345 -6.39 -2.30 20.76
N GLU A 346 -6.72 -2.99 21.85
CA GLU A 346 -6.47 -4.43 21.94
C GLU A 346 -7.34 -5.22 20.95
N GLU A 347 -8.60 -4.86 20.79
CA GLU A 347 -9.49 -5.50 19.81
C GLU A 347 -9.04 -5.23 18.36
N LEU A 348 -8.67 -3.98 18.05
CA LEU A 348 -8.12 -3.60 16.74
C LEU A 348 -6.83 -4.35 16.42
N LYS A 349 -5.97 -4.60 17.41
CA LYS A 349 -4.70 -5.33 17.21
C LYS A 349 -4.91 -6.75 16.71
N SER A 350 -6.03 -7.38 17.05
CA SER A 350 -6.45 -8.69 16.51
C SER A 350 -7.23 -8.60 15.19
N ALA A 351 -7.66 -7.41 14.78
CA ALA A 351 -8.43 -7.24 13.55
C ALA A 351 -7.53 -7.36 12.30
N PRO A 352 -7.84 -8.25 11.35
CA PRO A 352 -7.07 -8.40 10.12
C PRO A 352 -7.41 -7.29 9.10
N ASP A 353 -6.60 -7.20 8.03
CA ASP A 353 -6.77 -6.23 6.95
C ASP A 353 -7.93 -6.62 6.00
N LEU A 354 -9.15 -6.22 6.36
CA LEU A 354 -10.37 -6.53 5.62
C LEU A 354 -10.32 -6.04 4.16
N ALA A 355 -9.82 -4.84 3.91
CA ALA A 355 -9.76 -4.26 2.56
C ALA A 355 -8.96 -5.15 1.60
N ARG A 356 -7.76 -5.58 2.01
CA ARG A 356 -6.86 -6.39 1.16
C ARG A 356 -7.36 -7.82 0.97
N ALA A 357 -7.96 -8.42 2.01
CA ALA A 357 -8.58 -9.73 1.88
C ALA A 357 -9.75 -9.70 0.88
N LEU A 358 -10.61 -8.67 0.96
CA LEU A 358 -11.74 -8.50 0.05
C LEU A 358 -11.28 -8.24 -1.39
N ALA A 359 -10.29 -7.37 -1.61
CA ALA A 359 -9.74 -7.09 -2.94
C ALA A 359 -9.13 -8.33 -3.60
N ARG A 360 -8.43 -9.18 -2.84
CA ARG A 360 -7.90 -10.45 -3.36
C ARG A 360 -9.00 -11.42 -3.75
N LEU A 361 -10.08 -11.53 -2.97
CA LEU A 361 -11.23 -12.37 -3.33
C LEU A 361 -11.92 -11.85 -4.59
N ALA A 362 -12.13 -10.53 -4.72
CA ALA A 362 -12.75 -9.93 -5.90
C ALA A 362 -11.98 -10.24 -7.19
N LEU A 363 -10.64 -10.25 -7.13
CA LEU A 363 -9.77 -10.60 -8.25
C LEU A 363 -9.58 -12.12 -8.45
N GLY A 364 -10.24 -12.95 -7.64
CA GLY A 364 -10.10 -14.41 -7.68
C GLY A 364 -8.69 -14.90 -7.35
N ARG A 365 -8.00 -14.17 -6.46
CA ARG A 365 -6.65 -14.48 -5.94
C ARG A 365 -6.65 -14.82 -4.45
N GLY A 366 -7.78 -14.60 -3.77
CA GLY A 366 -7.92 -14.94 -2.36
C GLY A 366 -8.06 -16.44 -2.12
N GLY A 367 -7.65 -16.88 -0.94
CA GLY A 367 -7.74 -18.25 -0.46
C GLY A 367 -8.55 -18.39 0.83
N PRO A 368 -8.55 -19.58 1.46
CA PRO A 368 -9.33 -19.84 2.67
C PRO A 368 -8.98 -18.90 3.83
N ARG A 369 -7.70 -18.51 3.97
CA ARG A 369 -7.26 -17.54 4.96
C ARG A 369 -7.89 -16.15 4.80
N ASP A 370 -8.18 -15.73 3.57
CA ASP A 370 -8.86 -14.46 3.32
C ASP A 370 -10.31 -14.50 3.81
N LEU A 371 -11.03 -15.60 3.57
CA LEU A 371 -12.37 -15.79 4.15
C LEU A 371 -12.34 -15.80 5.68
N GLY A 372 -11.34 -16.47 6.28
CA GLY A 372 -11.14 -16.44 7.73
C GLY A 372 -10.86 -15.04 8.26
N ALA A 373 -10.03 -14.27 7.56
CA ALA A 373 -9.74 -12.87 7.90
C ALA A 373 -11.00 -12.00 7.84
N ILE A 374 -11.82 -12.15 6.80
CA ILE A 374 -13.08 -11.41 6.67
C ILE A 374 -14.04 -11.74 7.81
N CYS A 375 -14.19 -13.02 8.15
CA CYS A 375 -15.00 -13.45 9.29
C CYS A 375 -14.53 -12.79 10.61
N ALA A 376 -13.22 -12.83 10.88
CA ALA A 376 -12.65 -12.21 12.08
C ALA A 376 -12.79 -10.68 12.10
N ALA A 377 -12.66 -10.01 10.95
CA ALA A 377 -12.85 -8.56 10.83
C ALA A 377 -14.30 -8.14 11.10
N ILE A 378 -15.30 -8.88 10.59
CA ILE A 378 -16.72 -8.59 10.86
C ILE A 378 -17.01 -8.71 12.36
N ARG A 379 -16.51 -9.77 13.01
CA ARG A 379 -16.66 -9.96 14.46
C ARG A 379 -16.04 -8.80 15.24
N SER A 380 -14.82 -8.40 14.87
CA SER A 380 -14.12 -7.27 15.49
C SER A 380 -14.92 -5.97 15.30
N ALA A 381 -15.49 -5.75 14.12
CA ALA A 381 -16.30 -4.57 13.83
C ALA A 381 -17.52 -4.47 14.74
N HIS A 382 -18.26 -5.57 14.93
CA HIS A 382 -19.42 -5.60 15.84
C HIS A 382 -19.01 -5.39 17.31
N ALA A 383 -17.90 -6.01 17.76
CA ALA A 383 -17.40 -5.82 19.12
C ALA A 383 -17.02 -4.35 19.39
N LEU A 384 -16.29 -3.73 18.46
CA LEU A 384 -15.89 -2.32 18.54
C LEU A 384 -17.09 -1.37 18.53
N ALA A 385 -18.08 -1.61 17.67
CA ALA A 385 -19.32 -0.84 17.64
C ALA A 385 -20.06 -0.90 18.98
N ALA A 386 -20.15 -2.09 19.59
CA ALA A 386 -20.79 -2.27 20.88
C ALA A 386 -20.06 -1.52 22.02
N HIS A 387 -18.73 -1.54 22.03
CA HIS A 387 -17.93 -0.79 23.01
C HIS A 387 -18.13 0.74 22.91
N LEU A 388 -18.16 1.26 21.68
CA LEU A 388 -18.39 2.69 21.43
C LEU A 388 -19.81 3.11 21.83
N LEU A 389 -20.83 2.34 21.45
CA LEU A 389 -22.23 2.64 21.80
C LEU A 389 -22.45 2.62 23.32
N HIS A 390 -21.96 1.59 24.01
CA HIS A 390 -22.14 1.48 25.46
C HIS A 390 -21.56 2.67 26.23
N THR A 391 -20.40 3.18 25.82
CA THR A 391 -19.77 4.36 26.44
C THR A 391 -20.46 5.66 26.02
N GLY A 392 -20.94 5.70 24.78
CA GLY A 392 -21.67 6.84 24.20
C GLY A 392 -23.05 7.12 24.80
N GLU A 393 -23.64 6.18 25.55
CA GLU A 393 -24.99 6.34 26.14
C GLU A 393 -25.12 7.54 27.09
N ALA A 394 -24.04 7.95 27.76
CA ALA A 394 -24.08 9.01 28.78
C ALA A 394 -23.96 10.43 28.21
N LEU A 395 -23.07 10.64 27.24
CA LEU A 395 -22.65 11.97 26.74
C LEU A 395 -22.90 12.17 25.23
N GLY A 396 -23.26 11.09 24.52
CA GLY A 396 -23.26 11.04 23.05
C GLY A 396 -21.85 10.88 22.47
N LEU A 397 -21.78 10.39 21.23
CA LEU A 397 -20.53 10.29 20.48
C LEU A 397 -20.32 11.52 19.58
N PRO A 398 -19.08 12.02 19.44
CA PRO A 398 -18.73 12.97 18.39
C PRO A 398 -19.12 12.46 17.00
N ARG A 399 -19.36 13.40 16.07
CA ARG A 399 -19.83 13.10 14.70
C ARG A 399 -18.98 12.02 14.00
N GLU A 400 -17.66 12.14 14.05
CA GLU A 400 -16.74 11.19 13.41
C GLU A 400 -16.85 9.78 14.02
N LEU A 401 -16.92 9.68 15.35
CA LEU A 401 -17.08 8.38 16.03
C LEU A 401 -18.46 7.77 15.78
N MET A 402 -19.51 8.58 15.64
CA MET A 402 -20.83 8.09 15.26
C MET A 402 -20.83 7.51 13.83
N GLY A 403 -20.21 8.21 12.87
CA GLY A 403 -20.05 7.69 11.51
C GLY A 403 -19.25 6.39 11.46
N ILE A 404 -18.22 6.25 12.29
CA ILE A 404 -17.49 4.99 12.48
C ILE A 404 -18.41 3.89 13.00
N VAL A 405 -19.23 4.16 14.03
CA VAL A 405 -20.17 3.17 14.56
C VAL A 405 -21.15 2.71 13.48
N GLU A 406 -21.70 3.63 12.67
CA GLU A 406 -22.58 3.29 11.55
C GLU A 406 -21.87 2.37 10.53
N GLY A 407 -20.63 2.69 10.16
CA GLY A 407 -19.83 1.87 9.25
C GLY A 407 -19.49 0.49 9.81
N LEU A 408 -19.13 0.39 11.09
CA LEU A 408 -18.86 -0.88 11.77
C LEU A 408 -20.13 -1.74 11.91
N ALA A 409 -21.26 -1.12 12.26
CA ALA A 409 -22.54 -1.80 12.40
C ALA A 409 -23.11 -2.28 11.05
N ALA A 410 -22.69 -1.66 9.94
CA ALA A 410 -23.06 -2.11 8.60
C ALA A 410 -22.44 -3.47 8.22
N ALA A 411 -21.42 -3.96 8.94
CA ALA A 411 -20.82 -5.26 8.68
C ALA A 411 -21.88 -6.39 8.75
N PRO A 412 -22.02 -7.23 7.72
CA PRO A 412 -23.15 -8.16 7.62
C PRO A 412 -22.99 -9.36 8.57
N PRO A 413 -23.87 -9.52 9.59
CA PRO A 413 -23.73 -10.59 10.59
C PRO A 413 -24.00 -11.98 10.00
N HIS A 414 -24.81 -12.08 8.94
CA HIS A 414 -25.12 -13.37 8.30
C HIS A 414 -23.89 -13.97 7.61
N ILE A 415 -22.98 -13.14 7.07
CA ILE A 415 -21.71 -13.59 6.49
C ILE A 415 -20.80 -14.17 7.57
N GLU A 416 -20.70 -13.51 8.73
CA GLU A 416 -19.92 -14.03 9.87
C GLU A 416 -20.43 -15.40 10.33
N GLN A 417 -21.76 -15.57 10.38
CA GLN A 417 -22.41 -16.84 10.74
C GLN A 417 -22.14 -17.94 9.70
N SER A 418 -22.31 -17.63 8.41
CA SER A 418 -22.05 -18.55 7.30
C SER A 418 -20.59 -19.03 7.31
N LEU A 419 -19.64 -18.09 7.38
CA LEU A 419 -18.21 -18.40 7.39
C LEU A 419 -17.80 -19.15 8.67
N SER A 420 -18.31 -18.76 9.84
CA SER A 420 -18.02 -19.46 11.10
C SER A 420 -18.54 -20.89 11.12
N ALA A 421 -19.69 -21.15 10.49
CA ALA A 421 -20.25 -22.49 10.39
C ALA A 421 -19.47 -23.38 9.41
N ALA A 422 -19.01 -22.81 8.30
CA ALA A 422 -18.37 -23.56 7.22
C ALA A 422 -16.86 -23.76 7.40
N LEU A 423 -16.13 -22.77 7.92
CA LEU A 423 -14.67 -22.80 7.98
C LEU A 423 -14.14 -23.58 9.18
N ALA A 424 -13.06 -24.34 8.94
CA ALA A 424 -12.27 -25.01 9.96
C ALA A 424 -11.42 -24.00 10.76
N GLU A 425 -10.91 -24.43 11.92
CA GLU A 425 -10.06 -23.57 12.78
C GLU A 425 -8.71 -23.26 12.13
N THR A 426 -8.12 -24.23 11.43
CA THR A 426 -6.82 -24.07 10.76
C THR A 426 -7.02 -23.96 9.25
N LEU A 427 -6.64 -22.82 8.69
CA LEU A 427 -6.85 -22.51 7.27
C LEU A 427 -5.51 -22.56 6.49
N PRO A 428 -5.44 -23.37 5.40
CA PRO A 428 -4.31 -23.37 4.49
C PRO A 428 -4.29 -22.08 3.66
N VAL A 429 -3.13 -21.76 3.10
CA VAL A 429 -2.97 -20.58 2.22
C VAL A 429 -3.72 -20.79 0.92
N ASN A 430 -3.54 -21.95 0.27
CA ASN A 430 -4.16 -22.22 -1.02
C ASN A 430 -5.39 -23.12 -0.85
N ALA A 431 -6.48 -22.78 -1.55
CA ALA A 431 -7.67 -23.62 -1.59
C ALA A 431 -7.40 -25.00 -2.23
N ARG A 432 -6.43 -25.10 -3.14
CA ARG A 432 -6.05 -26.38 -3.79
C ARG A 432 -5.51 -27.43 -2.82
N ASP A 433 -5.07 -27.02 -1.63
CA ASP A 433 -4.47 -27.91 -0.64
C ASP A 433 -5.56 -28.62 0.20
N GLY A 434 -6.82 -28.14 0.16
CA GLY A 434 -7.97 -28.69 0.89
C GLY A 434 -7.84 -28.62 2.42
N GLY A 435 -8.82 -29.18 3.13
CA GLY A 435 -8.84 -29.25 4.59
C GLY A 435 -9.24 -27.96 5.29
N PHE A 436 -9.99 -27.09 4.64
CA PHE A 436 -10.39 -25.78 5.19
C PHE A 436 -11.88 -25.69 5.53
N ILE A 437 -12.68 -26.66 5.09
CA ILE A 437 -14.08 -26.80 5.49
C ILE A 437 -14.18 -27.64 6.77
N ARG A 438 -15.00 -27.20 7.71
CA ARG A 438 -15.27 -27.84 9.00
C ARG A 438 -16.02 -29.15 8.81
N ASP A 439 -15.71 -30.13 9.66
CA ASP A 439 -16.48 -31.38 9.71
C ASP A 439 -17.93 -31.11 10.13
N GLY A 440 -18.89 -31.73 9.45
CA GLY A 440 -20.31 -31.51 9.69
C GLY A 440 -20.91 -30.31 8.93
N ALA A 441 -20.09 -29.50 8.25
CA ALA A 441 -20.59 -28.39 7.44
C ALA A 441 -21.24 -28.87 6.13
N ASN A 442 -20.80 -30.02 5.59
CA ASN A 442 -21.36 -30.60 4.38
C ASN A 442 -21.31 -32.14 4.44
N ALA A 443 -22.48 -32.78 4.39
CA ALA A 443 -22.60 -34.22 4.57
C ALA A 443 -21.90 -35.05 3.46
N ASP A 444 -21.96 -34.57 2.21
CA ASP A 444 -21.35 -35.24 1.06
C ASP A 444 -19.81 -35.18 1.16
N LEU A 445 -19.28 -34.02 1.53
CA LEU A 445 -17.85 -33.86 1.80
C LEU A 445 -17.38 -34.78 2.92
N ASP A 446 -18.14 -34.82 4.02
CA ASP A 446 -17.81 -35.68 5.17
C ASP A 446 -17.81 -37.16 4.78
N GLU A 447 -18.74 -37.60 3.91
CA GLU A 447 -18.77 -38.97 3.41
C GLU A 447 -17.50 -39.31 2.62
N HIS A 448 -17.10 -38.44 1.69
CA HIS A 448 -15.89 -38.65 0.91
C HIS A 448 -14.60 -38.59 1.76
N ARG A 449 -14.55 -37.70 2.76
CA ARG A 449 -13.45 -37.67 3.74
C ARG A 449 -13.40 -38.96 4.57
N ARG A 450 -14.55 -39.47 5.03
CA ARG A 450 -14.64 -40.76 5.74
C ARG A 450 -14.16 -41.93 4.89
N LEU A 451 -14.50 -41.97 3.60
CA LEU A 451 -14.03 -43.02 2.68
C LEU A 451 -12.50 -42.97 2.52
N ARG A 452 -11.93 -41.78 2.34
CA ARG A 452 -10.48 -41.56 2.26
C ARG A 452 -9.77 -41.98 3.55
N ASP A 453 -10.25 -41.54 4.70
CA ASP A 453 -9.57 -41.71 5.98
C ASP A 453 -9.81 -43.11 6.57
N GLY A 454 -11.00 -43.68 6.39
CA GLY A 454 -11.35 -45.05 6.77
C GLY A 454 -10.52 -46.11 6.02
N SER A 455 -10.07 -45.79 4.82
CA SER A 455 -9.22 -46.69 4.03
C SER A 455 -7.83 -46.89 4.64
N ARG A 456 -7.35 -46.02 5.54
CA ARG A 456 -6.11 -46.27 6.30
C ARG A 456 -6.22 -47.49 7.21
N GLN A 457 -7.38 -47.71 7.82
CA GLN A 457 -7.63 -48.90 8.64
C GLN A 457 -7.69 -50.16 7.77
N VAL A 458 -8.29 -50.06 6.57
CA VAL A 458 -8.32 -51.15 5.59
C VAL A 458 -6.90 -51.52 5.12
N ILE A 459 -6.04 -50.53 4.85
CA ILE A 459 -4.64 -50.76 4.48
C ILE A 459 -3.87 -51.47 5.60
N ALA A 460 -4.06 -51.07 6.86
CA ALA A 460 -3.44 -51.73 7.99
C ALA A 460 -3.90 -53.19 8.12
N GLY A 461 -5.19 -53.45 7.89
CA GLY A 461 -5.75 -54.81 7.82
C GLY A 461 -5.14 -55.64 6.70
N LEU A 462 -5.06 -55.09 5.48
CA LEU A 462 -4.44 -55.75 4.33
C LEU A 462 -2.97 -56.07 4.56
N GLN A 463 -2.21 -55.17 5.19
CA GLN A 463 -0.82 -55.45 5.56
C GLN A 463 -0.72 -56.67 6.48
N ALA A 464 -1.58 -56.76 7.50
CA ALA A 464 -1.59 -57.91 8.42
C ALA A 464 -1.94 -59.20 7.68
N THR A 465 -3.00 -59.18 6.86
CA THR A 465 -3.42 -60.33 6.03
C THR A 465 -2.31 -60.79 5.09
N TYR A 466 -1.64 -59.86 4.41
CA TYR A 466 -0.53 -60.19 3.50
C TYR A 466 0.71 -60.71 4.24
N ALA A 467 1.03 -60.16 5.41
CA ALA A 467 2.13 -60.65 6.24
C ALA A 467 1.87 -62.08 6.76
N GLU A 468 0.62 -62.39 7.13
CA GLU A 468 0.23 -63.73 7.56
C GLU A 468 0.21 -64.72 6.39
N ALA A 469 -0.42 -64.36 5.26
CA ALA A 469 -0.53 -65.21 4.07
C ALA A 469 0.82 -65.56 3.42
N THR A 470 1.84 -64.71 3.60
CA THR A 470 3.19 -64.91 3.05
C THR A 470 4.22 -65.38 4.07
N GLY A 471 3.88 -65.32 5.37
CA GLY A 471 4.83 -65.53 6.47
C GLY A 471 5.89 -64.44 6.63
N ILE A 472 5.82 -63.35 5.85
CA ILE A 472 6.83 -62.29 5.84
C ILE A 472 6.44 -61.17 6.81
N LYS A 473 6.91 -61.25 8.07
CA LYS A 473 6.66 -60.23 9.10
C LYS A 473 7.23 -58.85 8.77
N SER A 474 8.23 -58.77 7.90
CA SER A 474 8.87 -57.51 7.51
C SER A 474 8.12 -56.76 6.41
N LEU A 475 7.02 -57.32 5.89
CA LEU A 475 6.24 -56.73 4.81
C LEU A 475 5.58 -55.44 5.29
N LYS A 476 5.76 -54.36 4.51
CA LYS A 476 5.13 -53.06 4.79
C LYS A 476 4.38 -52.55 3.57
N VAL A 477 3.16 -52.10 3.77
CA VAL A 477 2.46 -51.30 2.75
C VAL A 477 2.89 -49.85 2.93
N ARG A 478 3.41 -49.23 1.88
CA ARG A 478 3.86 -47.84 1.86
C ARG A 478 3.20 -47.09 0.71
N HIS A 479 3.21 -45.77 0.80
CA HIS A 479 2.73 -44.87 -0.26
C HIS A 479 3.87 -43.98 -0.76
N ASN A 480 3.91 -43.71 -2.06
CA ASN A 480 4.66 -42.58 -2.62
C ASN A 480 3.91 -41.99 -3.84
N ASN A 481 4.26 -40.77 -4.23
CA ASN A 481 3.53 -40.04 -5.28
C ASN A 481 3.72 -40.60 -6.70
N VAL A 482 4.63 -41.55 -6.92
CA VAL A 482 4.95 -42.10 -8.26
C VAL A 482 4.36 -43.49 -8.47
N LEU A 483 4.42 -44.34 -7.45
CA LEU A 483 3.99 -45.74 -7.47
C LEU A 483 2.67 -45.97 -6.73
N GLY A 484 2.15 -44.95 -6.03
CA GLY A 484 0.95 -45.11 -5.23
C GLY A 484 1.19 -45.96 -3.99
N TYR A 485 0.19 -46.78 -3.64
CA TYR A 485 0.34 -47.77 -2.57
C TYR A 485 1.04 -49.03 -3.10
N PHE A 486 2.10 -49.44 -2.43
CA PHE A 486 2.87 -50.62 -2.77
C PHE A 486 3.32 -51.39 -1.54
N ILE A 487 3.60 -52.66 -1.76
CA ILE A 487 4.11 -53.59 -0.78
C ILE A 487 5.64 -53.60 -0.90
N GLU A 488 6.33 -53.28 0.17
CA GLU A 488 7.80 -53.26 0.23
C GLU A 488 8.29 -54.45 1.08
N VAL A 489 9.18 -55.25 0.48
CA VAL A 489 9.87 -56.37 1.14
C VAL A 489 11.37 -56.33 0.86
N THR A 490 12.17 -57.04 1.66
CA THR A 490 13.62 -57.17 1.41
C THR A 490 13.88 -57.93 0.10
N ALA A 491 15.06 -57.73 -0.50
CA ALA A 491 15.43 -58.44 -1.74
C ALA A 491 15.31 -59.98 -1.62
N LEU A 492 15.69 -60.55 -0.46
CA LEU A 492 15.54 -61.98 -0.18
C LEU A 492 14.07 -62.43 -0.23
N ASN A 493 13.19 -61.68 0.42
CA ASN A 493 11.76 -61.98 0.48
C ASN A 493 11.04 -61.67 -0.86
N GLY A 494 11.57 -60.75 -1.65
CA GLY A 494 11.07 -60.46 -3.00
C GLY A 494 11.17 -61.68 -3.92
N ALA A 495 12.25 -62.46 -3.82
CA ALA A 495 12.41 -63.69 -4.61
C ALA A 495 11.37 -64.78 -4.26
N VAL A 496 10.79 -64.74 -3.04
CA VAL A 496 9.72 -65.63 -2.59
C VAL A 496 8.38 -65.19 -3.20
N LEU A 497 8.08 -63.89 -3.19
CA LEU A 497 6.85 -63.35 -3.76
C LEU A 497 6.77 -63.45 -5.29
N SER A 498 7.92 -63.54 -5.98
CA SER A 498 7.98 -63.73 -7.44
C SER A 498 7.83 -65.19 -7.89
N LYS A 499 7.54 -66.15 -6.99
CA LYS A 499 7.33 -67.56 -7.32
C LYS A 499 5.90 -68.02 -6.99
N PRO A 500 5.35 -69.02 -7.70
CA PRO A 500 4.07 -69.63 -7.34
C PRO A 500 4.09 -70.19 -5.90
N PRO A 501 2.99 -70.08 -5.12
CA PRO A 501 1.67 -69.55 -5.51
C PRO A 501 1.54 -68.02 -5.40
N HIS A 502 2.50 -67.31 -4.81
CA HIS A 502 2.38 -65.87 -4.53
C HIS A 502 2.49 -64.98 -5.78
N ALA A 503 3.17 -65.43 -6.83
CA ALA A 503 3.35 -64.69 -8.08
C ALA A 503 2.04 -64.32 -8.80
N GLU A 504 0.92 -64.99 -8.48
CA GLU A 504 -0.40 -64.68 -9.05
C GLU A 504 -1.06 -63.47 -8.37
N LEU A 505 -0.75 -63.23 -7.09
CA LEU A 505 -1.32 -62.14 -6.30
C LEU A 505 -0.41 -60.90 -6.27
N PHE A 506 0.91 -61.09 -6.16
CA PHE A 506 1.90 -60.03 -6.01
C PHE A 506 2.55 -59.66 -7.34
N ILE A 507 2.15 -58.52 -7.89
CA ILE A 507 2.62 -57.99 -9.17
C ILE A 507 3.85 -57.11 -8.93
N HIS A 508 5.00 -57.47 -9.51
CA HIS A 508 6.24 -56.70 -9.39
C HIS A 508 6.10 -55.30 -10.00
N ARG A 509 6.61 -54.28 -9.29
CA ARG A 509 6.60 -52.87 -9.74
C ARG A 509 8.00 -52.29 -9.90
N GLN A 510 8.89 -52.52 -8.92
CA GLN A 510 10.22 -51.92 -8.92
C GLN A 510 11.19 -52.73 -8.06
N THR A 511 12.44 -52.84 -8.51
CA THR A 511 13.55 -53.40 -7.72
C THR A 511 14.52 -52.27 -7.36
N LEU A 512 14.85 -52.15 -6.08
CA LEU A 512 15.88 -51.26 -5.54
C LEU A 512 17.01 -52.10 -4.92
N ALA A 513 18.11 -51.46 -4.52
CA ALA A 513 19.32 -52.15 -4.04
C ALA A 513 19.05 -53.15 -2.89
N ASN A 514 18.14 -52.81 -1.96
CA ASN A 514 17.86 -53.64 -0.77
C ASN A 514 16.41 -54.11 -0.65
N VAL A 515 15.49 -53.56 -1.45
CA VAL A 515 14.06 -53.81 -1.34
C VAL A 515 13.42 -54.01 -2.70
N VAL A 516 12.37 -54.81 -2.75
CA VAL A 516 11.56 -55.06 -3.93
C VAL A 516 10.13 -54.63 -3.63
N ARG A 517 9.51 -53.95 -4.60
CA ARG A 517 8.17 -53.38 -4.49
C ARG A 517 7.18 -54.16 -5.35
N PHE A 518 6.07 -54.51 -4.75
CA PHE A 518 4.96 -55.23 -5.37
C PHE A 518 3.65 -54.45 -5.22
N SER A 519 2.66 -54.79 -6.05
CA SER A 519 1.28 -54.30 -5.98
C SER A 519 0.34 -55.51 -6.05
N THR A 520 -0.90 -55.39 -5.60
CA THR A 520 -1.93 -56.43 -5.74
C THR A 520 -3.16 -55.81 -6.42
N PRO A 521 -4.03 -56.60 -7.09
CA PRO A 521 -5.27 -56.07 -7.67
C PRO A 521 -6.14 -55.34 -6.64
N GLU A 522 -6.26 -55.92 -5.44
CA GLU A 522 -7.02 -55.35 -4.33
C GLU A 522 -6.41 -54.02 -3.82
N LEU A 523 -5.08 -53.93 -3.71
CA LEU A 523 -4.41 -52.69 -3.31
C LEU A 523 -4.56 -51.60 -4.37
N ALA A 524 -4.50 -51.97 -5.65
CA ALA A 524 -4.71 -51.04 -6.76
C ALA A 524 -6.16 -50.53 -6.83
N GLU A 525 -7.16 -51.39 -6.57
CA GLU A 525 -8.57 -51.01 -6.53
C GLU A 525 -8.87 -50.11 -5.31
N LEU A 526 -8.26 -50.40 -4.16
CA LEU A 526 -8.38 -49.55 -2.98
C LEU A 526 -7.72 -48.19 -3.21
N GLU A 527 -6.53 -48.15 -3.83
CA GLU A 527 -5.87 -46.91 -4.21
C GLU A 527 -6.75 -46.07 -5.14
N ALA A 528 -7.33 -46.67 -6.19
CA ALA A 528 -8.22 -45.96 -7.10
C ALA A 528 -9.43 -45.34 -6.37
N ARG A 529 -10.03 -46.07 -5.42
CA ARG A 529 -11.13 -45.57 -4.59
C ARG A 529 -10.71 -44.43 -3.66
N ILE A 530 -9.55 -44.54 -3.01
CA ILE A 530 -9.01 -43.49 -2.14
C ILE A 530 -8.75 -42.21 -2.95
N THR A 531 -8.08 -42.33 -4.09
CA THR A 531 -7.76 -41.19 -4.95
C THR A 531 -9.04 -40.53 -5.47
N GLN A 532 -10.01 -41.31 -5.94
CA GLN A 532 -11.30 -40.78 -6.39
C GLN A 532 -12.06 -40.06 -5.27
N ALA A 533 -12.06 -40.61 -4.05
CA ALA A 533 -12.67 -39.97 -2.89
C ALA A 533 -11.94 -38.67 -2.49
N ALA A 534 -10.60 -38.66 -2.54
CA ALA A 534 -9.80 -37.48 -2.25
C ALA A 534 -10.03 -36.37 -3.29
N ASP A 535 -10.03 -36.71 -4.58
CA ASP A 535 -10.30 -35.77 -5.68
C ASP A 535 -11.71 -35.21 -5.57
N ARG A 536 -12.70 -36.05 -5.24
CA ARG A 536 -14.09 -35.60 -5.07
C ARG A 536 -14.26 -34.71 -3.84
N ALA A 537 -13.61 -35.04 -2.72
CA ALA A 537 -13.61 -34.20 -1.53
C ALA A 537 -13.00 -32.82 -1.83
N LEU A 538 -11.85 -32.78 -2.52
CA LEU A 538 -11.22 -31.51 -2.91
C LEU A 538 -12.13 -30.71 -3.85
N ALA A 539 -12.76 -31.34 -4.84
CA ALA A 539 -13.69 -30.66 -5.73
C ALA A 539 -14.88 -30.05 -4.99
N LEU A 540 -15.46 -30.77 -4.02
CA LEU A 540 -16.54 -30.25 -3.18
C LEU A 540 -16.08 -29.09 -2.30
N GLU A 541 -14.89 -29.16 -1.71
CA GLU A 541 -14.32 -28.04 -0.94
C GLU A 541 -14.14 -26.78 -1.79
N LEU A 542 -13.65 -26.94 -3.03
CA LEU A 542 -13.49 -25.82 -3.96
C LEU A 542 -14.84 -25.22 -4.39
N GLU A 543 -15.87 -26.06 -4.55
CA GLU A 543 -17.25 -25.61 -4.84
C GLU A 543 -17.83 -24.81 -3.66
N ILE A 544 -17.67 -25.31 -2.44
CA ILE A 544 -18.10 -24.61 -1.22
C ILE A 544 -17.34 -23.29 -1.07
N PHE A 545 -16.03 -23.28 -1.29
CA PHE A 545 -15.23 -22.06 -1.28
C PHE A 545 -15.75 -21.02 -2.26
N ALA A 546 -16.03 -21.42 -3.50
CA ALA A 546 -16.55 -20.52 -4.53
C ALA A 546 -17.92 -19.94 -4.11
N GLY A 547 -18.79 -20.76 -3.51
CA GLY A 547 -20.07 -20.30 -2.97
C GLY A 547 -19.91 -19.26 -1.86
N LEU A 548 -19.06 -19.53 -0.87
CA LEU A 548 -18.78 -18.60 0.24
C LEU A 548 -18.13 -17.29 -0.25
N ALA A 549 -17.20 -17.37 -1.21
CA ALA A 549 -16.58 -16.19 -1.79
C ALA A 549 -17.60 -15.32 -2.52
N GLN A 550 -18.54 -15.91 -3.26
CA GLN A 550 -19.62 -15.17 -3.91
C GLN A 550 -20.59 -14.55 -2.90
N GLU A 551 -20.91 -15.25 -1.81
CA GLU A 551 -21.73 -14.71 -0.72
C GLU A 551 -21.08 -13.44 -0.14
N VAL A 552 -19.78 -13.51 0.19
CA VAL A 552 -19.00 -12.36 0.68
C VAL A 552 -18.98 -11.20 -0.31
N LEU A 553 -18.73 -11.48 -1.60
CA LEU A 553 -18.66 -10.46 -2.64
C LEU A 553 -20.04 -9.82 -2.93
N SER A 554 -21.14 -10.48 -2.59
CA SER A 554 -22.48 -9.87 -2.72
C SER A 554 -22.74 -8.74 -1.72
N GLU A 555 -22.00 -8.71 -0.61
CA GLU A 555 -22.08 -7.69 0.46
C GLU A 555 -20.85 -6.75 0.46
N GLU A 556 -20.18 -6.63 -0.69
CA GLU A 556 -18.94 -5.87 -0.88
C GLU A 556 -18.99 -4.44 -0.30
N SER A 557 -20.08 -3.71 -0.58
CA SER A 557 -20.23 -2.31 -0.20
C SER A 557 -20.25 -2.14 1.33
N ALA A 558 -21.01 -3.00 2.02
CA ALA A 558 -21.10 -3.00 3.47
C ALA A 558 -19.77 -3.37 4.13
N LEU A 559 -19.07 -4.38 3.58
CA LEU A 559 -17.74 -4.77 4.05
C LEU A 559 -16.69 -3.68 3.83
N SER A 560 -16.76 -2.98 2.69
CA SER A 560 -15.87 -1.85 2.39
C SER A 560 -16.08 -0.68 3.34
N ALA A 561 -17.34 -0.39 3.72
CA ALA A 561 -17.68 0.62 4.72
C ALA A 561 -17.14 0.24 6.12
N ALA A 562 -17.32 -1.02 6.53
CA ALA A 562 -16.78 -1.52 7.79
C ALA A 562 -15.24 -1.46 7.83
N SER A 563 -14.58 -1.80 6.72
CA SER A 563 -13.13 -1.71 6.58
C SER A 563 -12.60 -0.29 6.76
N ALA A 564 -13.28 0.69 6.15
CA ALA A 564 -12.99 2.11 6.32
C ALA A 564 -13.12 2.54 7.79
N ALA A 565 -14.23 2.16 8.43
CA ALA A 565 -14.50 2.51 9.82
C ALA A 565 -13.48 1.91 10.79
N LEU A 566 -13.02 0.67 10.55
CA LEU A 566 -11.92 0.04 11.31
C LEU A 566 -10.61 0.85 11.19
N ALA A 567 -10.26 1.27 9.98
CA ALA A 567 -9.05 2.06 9.73
C ALA A 567 -9.11 3.44 10.38
N GLU A 568 -10.26 4.12 10.28
CA GLU A 568 -10.49 5.44 10.90
C GLU A 568 -10.49 5.37 12.43
N LEU A 569 -11.06 4.32 13.01
CA LEU A 569 -11.05 4.12 14.46
C LEU A 569 -9.63 3.93 15.00
N ASP A 570 -8.82 3.09 14.33
CA ASP A 570 -7.42 2.87 14.71
C ASP A 570 -6.58 4.15 14.54
N HIS A 571 -6.83 4.93 13.49
CA HIS A 571 -6.22 6.25 13.31
C HIS A 571 -6.49 7.18 14.51
N TYR A 572 -7.76 7.37 14.90
CA TYR A 572 -8.10 8.25 16.02
C TYR A 572 -7.61 7.69 17.36
N ALA A 573 -7.75 6.39 17.60
CA ALA A 573 -7.25 5.74 18.80
C ALA A 573 -5.72 5.83 18.92
N GLY A 574 -5.00 5.76 17.80
CA GLY A 574 -3.55 5.97 17.73
C GLY A 574 -3.16 7.42 18.07
N LEU A 575 -3.84 8.42 17.49
CA LEU A 575 -3.57 9.82 17.81
C LEU A 575 -3.92 10.18 19.26
N ALA A 576 -5.00 9.60 19.81
CA ALA A 576 -5.36 9.77 21.21
C ALA A 576 -4.32 9.15 22.16
N GLU A 577 -3.78 7.98 21.79
CA GLU A 577 -2.69 7.36 22.56
C GLU A 577 -1.42 8.22 22.53
N LEU A 578 -1.04 8.72 21.35
CA LEU A 578 0.08 9.66 21.20
C LEU A 578 -0.12 10.92 22.05
N ALA A 579 -1.33 11.47 22.06
CA ALA A 579 -1.62 12.69 22.80
C ALA A 579 -1.42 12.53 24.30
N VAL A 580 -1.81 11.39 24.86
CA VAL A 580 -1.61 11.06 26.27
C VAL A 580 -0.15 10.71 26.57
N GLU A 581 0.50 9.90 25.73
CA GLU A 581 1.88 9.45 25.92
C GLU A 581 2.88 10.61 25.88
N ASP A 582 2.77 11.47 24.87
CA ASP A 582 3.73 12.55 24.60
C ASP A 582 3.26 13.94 25.07
N ASN A 583 2.15 13.99 25.83
CA ASN A 583 1.51 15.21 26.32
C ASN A 583 1.24 16.22 25.20
N TYR A 584 0.58 15.79 24.12
CA TYR A 584 0.12 16.72 23.09
C TYR A 584 -1.17 17.38 23.53
N VAL A 585 -1.39 18.61 23.08
CA VAL A 585 -2.56 19.41 23.45
C VAL A 585 -3.48 19.61 22.25
N ARG A 586 -4.78 19.69 22.51
CA ARG A 586 -5.77 20.03 21.50
C ARG A 586 -5.55 21.47 21.03
N PRO A 587 -5.21 21.71 19.75
CA PRO A 587 -5.11 23.06 19.25
C PRO A 587 -6.49 23.68 19.04
N ARG A 588 -6.58 25.01 19.16
CA ARG A 588 -7.73 25.79 18.70
C ARG A 588 -7.56 26.10 17.22
N ILE A 589 -8.49 25.65 16.37
CA ILE A 589 -8.46 25.86 14.92
C ILE A 589 -9.66 26.71 14.47
N ASP A 590 -9.38 27.79 13.74
CA ASP A 590 -10.41 28.65 13.14
C ASP A 590 -9.96 29.30 11.81
N GLY A 591 -10.81 30.14 11.24
CA GLY A 591 -10.56 30.81 9.95
C GLY A 591 -9.67 32.06 10.02
N SER A 592 -9.11 32.39 11.19
CA SER A 592 -8.26 33.58 11.38
C SER A 592 -6.88 33.45 10.70
N LEU A 593 -6.02 34.46 10.89
CA LEU A 593 -4.61 34.44 10.49
C LEU A 593 -3.67 34.24 11.70
N VAL A 594 -4.22 33.85 12.85
CA VAL A 594 -3.44 33.67 14.08
C VAL A 594 -2.53 32.44 13.94
N PHE A 595 -1.34 32.53 14.48
CA PHE A 595 -0.49 31.39 14.80
C PHE A 595 0.18 31.68 16.14
N ALA A 596 -0.34 31.12 17.21
CA ALA A 596 0.18 31.30 18.56
C ALA A 596 0.41 29.92 19.17
N VAL A 597 1.66 29.61 19.50
CA VAL A 597 2.08 28.34 20.08
C VAL A 597 2.91 28.64 21.32
N GLU A 598 2.53 28.08 22.47
CA GLU A 598 3.27 28.18 23.72
C GLU A 598 4.02 26.87 23.99
N GLU A 599 5.30 26.97 24.36
CA GLU A 599 6.21 25.85 24.61
C GLU A 599 6.12 24.75 23.53
N GLY A 600 6.12 25.16 22.26
CA GLY A 600 6.12 24.25 21.12
C GLY A 600 7.37 23.37 21.11
N ARG A 601 7.23 22.11 20.73
CA ARG A 601 8.30 21.11 20.71
C ARG A 601 8.39 20.42 19.35
N HIS A 602 9.62 20.13 18.92
CA HIS A 602 9.82 19.43 17.66
C HIS A 602 9.62 17.92 17.86
N PRO A 603 8.59 17.28 17.27
CA PRO A 603 8.19 15.91 17.63
C PRO A 603 9.30 14.89 17.40
N MET A 604 10.01 14.96 16.26
CA MET A 604 11.08 14.00 15.95
C MET A 604 12.32 14.19 16.85
N VAL A 605 12.76 15.44 17.04
CA VAL A 605 13.96 15.76 17.86
C VAL A 605 13.71 15.46 19.33
N GLU A 606 12.53 15.80 19.86
CA GLU A 606 12.14 15.49 21.24
C GLU A 606 12.22 13.99 21.52
N GLN A 607 11.63 13.16 20.66
CA GLN A 607 11.67 11.71 20.82
C GLN A 607 13.10 11.14 20.68
N ASN A 608 13.92 11.68 19.77
CA ASN A 608 15.31 11.26 19.61
C ASN A 608 16.16 11.61 20.84
N LEU A 609 16.02 12.82 21.41
CA LEU A 609 16.75 13.23 22.61
C LEU A 609 16.39 12.36 23.83
N ARG A 610 15.09 12.04 23.99
CA ARG A 610 14.63 11.12 25.05
C ARG A 610 15.25 9.71 24.93
N ARG A 611 15.51 9.23 23.70
CA ARG A 611 16.10 7.90 23.45
C ARG A 611 17.62 7.85 23.63
N SER A 612 18.33 8.89 23.23
CA SER A 612 19.80 8.88 23.18
C SER A 612 20.45 9.26 24.50
N ASP A 613 20.06 10.41 25.08
CA ASP A 613 20.82 11.05 26.18
C ASP A 613 19.94 11.35 27.40
N GLY A 614 18.62 11.10 27.33
CA GLY A 614 17.67 11.44 28.39
C GLY A 614 17.48 12.95 28.61
N ALA A 615 18.06 13.79 27.74
CA ALA A 615 17.93 15.24 27.79
C ALA A 615 16.51 15.69 27.43
N SER A 616 16.00 16.71 28.13
CA SER A 616 14.70 17.32 27.85
C SER A 616 14.79 18.30 26.67
N PHE A 617 13.87 18.20 25.72
CA PHE A 617 13.70 19.24 24.69
C PHE A 617 13.15 20.51 25.33
N VAL A 618 13.74 21.67 25.00
CA VAL A 618 13.27 22.98 25.50
C VAL A 618 12.14 23.48 24.59
N GLY A 619 10.94 23.64 25.14
CA GLY A 619 9.80 24.21 24.41
C GLY A 619 10.02 25.69 24.08
N ASN A 620 9.57 26.13 22.89
CA ASN A 620 9.72 27.50 22.43
C ASN A 620 8.38 28.11 22.00
N ASP A 621 8.15 29.36 22.38
CA ASP A 621 6.97 30.11 21.99
C ASP A 621 7.10 30.64 20.56
N CYS A 622 5.99 30.73 19.84
CA CYS A 622 5.92 31.37 18.54
C CYS A 622 4.56 32.03 18.33
N THR A 623 4.59 33.34 18.10
CA THR A 623 3.38 34.15 17.89
C THR A 623 3.50 34.93 16.58
N LEU A 624 2.56 34.72 15.67
CA LEU A 624 2.41 35.42 14.41
C LEU A 624 0.93 35.76 14.16
N GLY A 625 0.63 36.97 13.68
CA GLY A 625 -0.68 37.29 13.07
C GLY A 625 -1.91 37.27 13.98
N THR A 626 -1.77 37.49 15.29
CA THR A 626 -2.85 37.45 16.31
C THR A 626 -3.91 38.58 16.21
N GLY A 627 -3.63 39.71 15.54
CA GLY A 627 -4.61 40.80 15.29
C GLY A 627 -4.24 42.19 15.87
N ASP A 628 -4.91 43.23 15.34
CA ASP A 628 -4.84 44.68 15.64
C ASP A 628 -3.47 45.38 15.79
N GLY A 629 -2.45 44.85 15.11
CA GLY A 629 -1.17 45.57 14.89
C GLY A 629 -0.16 45.48 16.03
N ALA A 630 -0.41 44.67 17.06
CA ALA A 630 0.53 44.45 18.15
C ALA A 630 1.58 43.37 17.85
N ASP A 631 1.20 42.25 17.22
CA ASP A 631 2.10 41.12 16.98
C ASP A 631 2.57 41.01 15.52
N PRO A 632 3.81 40.53 15.30
CA PRO A 632 4.40 40.44 13.97
C PRO A 632 3.71 39.37 13.10
N ARG A 633 3.71 39.55 11.77
CA ARG A 633 3.44 38.48 10.80
C ARG A 633 4.72 37.82 10.31
N LEU A 634 5.85 38.53 10.46
CA LEU A 634 7.18 38.09 10.04
C LEU A 634 8.14 38.13 11.21
N LEU A 635 8.80 37.02 11.50
CA LEU A 635 9.84 36.94 12.52
C LEU A 635 11.20 36.67 11.85
N VAL A 636 12.14 37.60 12.03
CA VAL A 636 13.53 37.41 11.63
C VAL A 636 14.28 36.73 12.76
N VAL A 637 14.72 35.49 12.51
CA VAL A 637 15.38 34.64 13.51
C VAL A 637 16.89 34.65 13.31
N THR A 638 17.61 35.09 14.33
CA THR A 638 19.09 35.14 14.35
C THR A 638 19.67 34.25 15.44
N GLY A 639 20.97 34.00 15.37
CA GLY A 639 21.70 33.19 16.35
C GLY A 639 22.84 32.41 15.69
N PRO A 640 23.80 31.89 16.47
CA PRO A 640 24.92 31.13 15.93
C PRO A 640 24.47 29.81 15.27
N ASN A 641 25.41 29.18 14.56
CA ASN A 641 25.18 27.85 14.00
C ASN A 641 24.97 26.85 15.13
N MET A 642 24.16 25.81 14.87
CA MET A 642 23.83 24.75 15.84
C MET A 642 23.03 25.22 17.07
N ALA A 643 22.65 26.50 17.16
CA ALA A 643 21.78 27.02 18.22
C ALA A 643 20.33 26.49 18.16
N GLY A 644 19.94 25.80 17.08
CA GLY A 644 18.58 25.25 16.93
C GLY A 644 17.61 26.09 16.09
N LYS A 645 18.09 27.10 15.34
CA LYS A 645 17.28 27.91 14.41
C LYS A 645 16.42 27.04 13.48
N SER A 646 17.06 26.15 12.70
CA SER A 646 16.40 25.23 11.76
C SER A 646 15.37 24.33 12.45
N THR A 647 15.67 23.87 13.68
CA THR A 647 14.74 23.07 14.49
C THR A 647 13.49 23.87 14.86
N PHE A 648 13.64 25.11 15.31
CA PHE A 648 12.53 26.01 15.63
C PHE A 648 11.64 26.30 14.41
N LEU A 649 12.25 26.56 13.25
CA LEU A 649 11.54 26.78 11.99
C LEU A 649 10.70 25.55 11.58
N ARG A 650 11.34 24.38 11.51
CA ARG A 650 10.68 23.12 11.13
C ARG A 650 9.59 22.73 12.12
N GLN A 651 9.83 22.91 13.42
CA GLN A 651 8.86 22.64 14.47
C GLN A 651 7.51 23.32 14.20
N ASN A 652 7.53 24.63 13.92
CA ASN A 652 6.30 25.39 13.71
C ASN A 652 5.56 24.95 12.44
N ALA A 653 6.29 24.63 11.37
CA ALA A 653 5.71 24.03 10.16
C ALA A 653 5.07 22.64 10.42
N LEU A 654 5.72 21.79 11.21
CA LEU A 654 5.19 20.47 11.58
C LEU A 654 3.93 20.60 12.45
N ILE A 655 3.89 21.57 13.36
CA ILE A 655 2.72 21.86 14.20
C ILE A 655 1.51 22.25 13.34
N VAL A 656 1.70 23.06 12.29
CA VAL A 656 0.64 23.38 11.31
C VAL A 656 0.11 22.10 10.66
N VAL A 657 1.00 21.25 10.15
CA VAL A 657 0.63 20.00 9.46
C VAL A 657 -0.17 19.08 10.40
N LEU A 658 0.35 18.84 11.62
CA LEU A 658 -0.33 17.99 12.61
C LEU A 658 -1.73 18.53 12.97
N ALA A 659 -1.83 19.82 13.24
CA ALA A 659 -3.08 20.48 13.58
C ALA A 659 -4.14 20.33 12.48
N GLN A 660 -3.80 20.68 11.23
CA GLN A 660 -4.72 20.60 10.09
C GLN A 660 -4.99 19.16 9.61
N SER A 661 -4.15 18.19 9.97
CA SER A 661 -4.47 16.77 9.79
C SER A 661 -5.51 16.25 10.78
N GLY A 662 -5.80 17.00 11.86
CA GLY A 662 -6.72 16.62 12.93
C GLY A 662 -6.05 15.94 14.13
N SER A 663 -4.73 16.08 14.27
CA SER A 663 -3.97 15.62 15.42
C SER A 663 -3.85 16.71 16.49
N PHE A 664 -3.69 16.30 17.74
CA PHE A 664 -3.17 17.18 18.78
C PHE A 664 -1.71 17.55 18.46
N VAL A 665 -1.19 18.60 19.09
CA VAL A 665 0.12 19.15 18.78
C VAL A 665 1.09 19.13 19.98
N PRO A 666 2.40 18.97 19.74
CA PRO A 666 3.44 18.97 20.78
C PRO A 666 3.68 20.39 21.32
N ALA A 667 2.78 20.92 22.13
CA ALA A 667 2.87 22.25 22.73
C ALA A 667 2.23 22.24 24.13
N ARG A 668 2.32 23.37 24.85
CA ARG A 668 1.52 23.62 26.07
C ARG A 668 0.16 24.23 25.73
N SER A 669 0.11 25.10 24.73
CA SER A 669 -1.14 25.59 24.13
C SER A 669 -0.89 25.97 22.66
N ALA A 670 -1.93 25.93 21.84
CA ALA A 670 -1.84 26.31 20.43
C ALA A 670 -3.15 26.90 19.89
N HIS A 671 -3.08 28.03 19.19
CA HIS A 671 -4.15 28.63 18.38
C HIS A 671 -3.63 28.85 16.96
N ILE A 672 -4.21 28.13 16.00
CA ILE A 672 -3.76 28.12 14.61
C ILE A 672 -4.96 28.43 13.71
N GLY A 673 -4.94 29.60 13.08
CA GLY A 673 -5.79 29.93 11.96
C GLY A 673 -5.36 29.14 10.72
N ILE A 674 -6.32 28.67 9.91
CA ILE A 674 -6.06 27.82 8.75
C ILE A 674 -4.95 28.38 7.84
N VAL A 675 -4.05 27.49 7.44
CA VAL A 675 -3.03 27.68 6.41
C VAL A 675 -3.51 27.03 5.11
N ASP A 676 -3.39 27.74 4.00
CA ASP A 676 -3.75 27.24 2.66
C ASP A 676 -2.55 26.66 1.90
N ARG A 677 -1.36 27.24 2.09
CA ARG A 677 -0.09 26.79 1.51
C ARG A 677 1.03 26.83 2.53
N LEU A 678 1.83 25.77 2.58
CA LEU A 678 3.00 25.66 3.45
C LEU A 678 4.25 25.57 2.59
N PHE A 679 5.18 26.49 2.82
CA PHE A 679 6.48 26.51 2.17
C PHE A 679 7.58 26.39 3.22
N SER A 680 8.53 25.48 3.00
CA SER A 680 9.70 25.31 3.87
C SER A 680 10.96 25.11 3.06
N ARG A 681 11.85 26.09 3.17
CA ARG A 681 13.22 26.04 2.67
C ARG A 681 14.16 25.97 3.86
N VAL A 682 14.68 24.77 4.17
CA VAL A 682 15.63 24.58 5.28
C VAL A 682 16.88 23.86 4.79
N GLY A 683 17.84 24.64 4.29
CA GLY A 683 19.13 24.15 3.77
C GLY A 683 19.06 23.55 2.36
N ALA A 684 20.18 23.62 1.63
CA ALA A 684 20.33 22.96 0.33
C ALA A 684 20.92 21.55 0.54
N ALA A 685 20.24 20.52 0.05
CA ALA A 685 20.91 19.28 -0.33
C ALA A 685 21.44 19.46 -1.76
N ASP A 686 22.65 18.97 -2.03
CA ASP A 686 23.24 19.00 -3.36
C ASP A 686 22.35 18.25 -4.36
N ASP A 687 22.19 18.83 -5.55
CA ASP A 687 21.67 18.11 -6.71
C ASP A 687 22.83 17.80 -7.68
N LEU A 688 23.84 17.10 -7.14
CA LEU A 688 25.06 16.68 -7.85
C LEU A 688 24.76 15.89 -9.12
N ALA A 689 23.62 15.19 -9.17
CA ALA A 689 23.17 14.43 -10.32
C ALA A 689 22.75 15.31 -11.53
N ARG A 690 22.37 16.57 -11.30
CA ARG A 690 21.73 17.44 -12.32
C ARG A 690 22.61 18.57 -12.84
N GLY A 691 23.84 18.73 -12.36
CA GLY A 691 24.75 19.80 -12.81
C GLY A 691 24.20 21.23 -12.62
N ARG A 692 23.16 21.40 -11.79
CA ARG A 692 22.61 22.71 -11.41
C ARG A 692 23.34 23.19 -10.16
N SER A 693 23.71 24.48 -10.12
CA SER A 693 24.30 25.04 -8.90
C SER A 693 23.26 25.04 -7.78
N THR A 694 23.72 24.79 -6.56
CA THR A 694 22.92 24.90 -5.34
C THR A 694 22.19 26.23 -5.26
N PHE A 695 22.85 27.31 -5.68
CA PHE A 695 22.27 28.65 -5.76
C PHE A 695 21.13 28.76 -6.77
N MET A 696 21.23 28.15 -7.96
CA MET A 696 20.14 28.20 -8.94
C MET A 696 18.88 27.48 -8.44
N VAL A 697 19.05 26.31 -7.80
CA VAL A 697 17.93 25.58 -7.19
C VAL A 697 17.28 26.42 -6.10
N GLU A 698 18.10 27.03 -5.24
CA GLU A 698 17.65 27.94 -4.19
C GLU A 698 16.84 29.13 -4.74
N MET A 699 17.29 29.74 -5.84
CA MET A 699 16.57 30.85 -6.47
C MET A 699 15.26 30.43 -7.12
N VAL A 700 15.20 29.26 -7.75
CA VAL A 700 13.96 28.73 -8.33
C VAL A 700 12.93 28.42 -7.24
N GLU A 701 13.35 27.80 -6.14
CA GLU A 701 12.49 27.54 -4.98
C GLU A 701 11.99 28.85 -4.36
N THR A 702 12.88 29.82 -4.13
CA THR A 702 12.51 31.13 -3.59
C THR A 702 11.52 31.86 -4.51
N ALA A 703 11.76 31.87 -5.83
CA ALA A 703 10.85 32.47 -6.79
C ALA A 703 9.48 31.77 -6.79
N SER A 704 9.45 30.44 -6.65
CA SER A 704 8.21 29.68 -6.49
C SER A 704 7.43 30.17 -5.28
N ILE A 705 8.07 30.24 -4.10
CA ILE A 705 7.44 30.70 -2.85
C ILE A 705 6.85 32.10 -3.02
N LEU A 706 7.61 33.06 -3.54
CA LEU A 706 7.16 34.45 -3.68
C LEU A 706 5.95 34.58 -4.64
N ASN A 707 5.96 33.84 -5.76
CA ASN A 707 4.86 33.89 -6.74
C ASN A 707 3.59 33.19 -6.27
N GLN A 708 3.71 32.27 -5.31
CA GLN A 708 2.65 31.33 -4.95
C GLN A 708 2.07 31.53 -3.55
N ALA A 709 2.79 32.22 -2.66
CA ALA A 709 2.33 32.48 -1.30
C ALA A 709 1.18 33.51 -1.27
N SER A 710 0.25 33.27 -0.37
CA SER A 710 -0.91 34.12 -0.10
C SER A 710 -0.84 34.67 1.34
N ALA A 711 -1.75 35.57 1.70
CA ALA A 711 -1.89 36.06 3.07
C ALA A 711 -2.21 34.96 4.10
N ARG A 712 -2.74 33.81 3.65
CA ARG A 712 -3.00 32.63 4.50
C ARG A 712 -1.83 31.65 4.52
N SER A 713 -0.79 31.86 3.74
CA SER A 713 0.33 30.92 3.68
C SER A 713 1.22 31.02 4.91
N PHE A 714 1.87 29.90 5.23
CA PHE A 714 2.90 29.82 6.25
C PHE A 714 4.24 29.53 5.55
N VAL A 715 5.21 30.41 5.74
CA VAL A 715 6.47 30.41 5.00
C VAL A 715 7.63 30.29 5.97
N VAL A 716 8.48 29.30 5.74
CA VAL A 716 9.70 29.04 6.49
C VAL A 716 10.89 29.17 5.55
N LEU A 717 11.78 30.11 5.82
CA LEU A 717 13.00 30.35 5.04
C LEU A 717 14.21 30.33 5.96
N ASP A 718 15.20 29.51 5.63
CA ASP A 718 16.45 29.37 6.37
C ASP A 718 17.65 29.74 5.47
N GLU A 719 18.34 30.83 5.83
CA GLU A 719 19.65 31.21 5.30
C GLU A 719 19.71 31.42 3.78
N ILE A 720 18.69 32.06 3.20
CA ILE A 720 18.68 32.47 1.78
C ILE A 720 19.87 33.40 1.46
N GLY A 721 20.44 33.24 0.27
CA GLY A 721 21.49 34.09 -0.30
C GLY A 721 22.90 33.56 -0.03
N ARG A 722 23.06 32.42 0.65
CA ARG A 722 24.38 31.91 1.04
C ARG A 722 25.25 31.45 -0.13
N GLY A 723 24.64 31.03 -1.25
CA GLY A 723 25.36 30.47 -2.40
C GLY A 723 26.08 31.46 -3.31
N THR A 724 26.10 32.76 -2.99
CA THR A 724 26.67 33.83 -3.84
C THR A 724 27.47 34.85 -3.02
N ALA A 725 28.01 35.89 -3.66
CA ALA A 725 28.72 36.99 -2.99
C ALA A 725 27.84 37.62 -1.90
N THR A 726 28.45 37.99 -0.78
CA THR A 726 27.72 38.45 0.44
C THR A 726 26.72 39.56 0.16
N PHE A 727 27.09 40.57 -0.65
CA PHE A 727 26.20 41.68 -0.97
C PHE A 727 25.05 41.29 -1.90
N ASP A 728 25.29 40.40 -2.86
CA ASP A 728 24.24 39.91 -3.76
C ASP A 728 23.26 39.02 -2.99
N GLY A 729 23.78 38.13 -2.14
CA GLY A 729 23.00 37.26 -1.28
C GLY A 729 22.13 38.03 -0.28
N LEU A 730 22.72 39.03 0.37
CA LEU A 730 22.00 39.96 1.24
C LEU A 730 20.90 40.71 0.47
N SER A 731 21.20 41.22 -0.71
CA SER A 731 20.23 41.98 -1.52
C SER A 731 19.03 41.12 -1.92
N ILE A 732 19.27 39.85 -2.27
CA ILE A 732 18.21 38.89 -2.57
C ILE A 732 17.38 38.59 -1.33
N ALA A 733 18.02 38.28 -0.20
CA ALA A 733 17.33 37.99 1.05
C ALA A 733 16.49 39.19 1.53
N TRP A 734 17.03 40.41 1.39
CA TRP A 734 16.34 41.67 1.68
C TRP A 734 15.09 41.82 0.81
N ALA A 735 15.23 41.71 -0.51
CA ALA A 735 14.12 41.86 -1.45
C ALA A 735 13.04 40.79 -1.22
N ALA A 736 13.43 39.53 -0.95
CA ALA A 736 12.50 38.46 -0.65
C ALA A 736 11.72 38.71 0.64
N LEU A 737 12.39 39.18 1.70
CA LEU A 737 11.78 39.53 2.97
C LEU A 737 10.76 40.66 2.81
N GLU A 738 11.13 41.75 2.12
CA GLU A 738 10.21 42.86 1.80
C GLU A 738 9.00 42.39 0.98
N TYR A 739 9.22 41.53 -0.02
CA TYR A 739 8.13 41.04 -0.87
C TYR A 739 7.13 40.18 -0.09
N LEU A 740 7.61 39.25 0.74
CA LEU A 740 6.76 38.43 1.61
C LEU A 740 5.94 39.28 2.59
N HIS A 741 6.54 40.37 3.06
CA HIS A 741 5.94 41.28 4.02
C HIS A 741 4.88 42.19 3.38
N GLU A 742 5.21 42.89 2.30
CA GLU A 742 4.38 43.93 1.67
C GLU A 742 3.34 43.35 0.70
N VAL A 743 3.76 42.37 -0.13
CA VAL A 743 2.96 41.83 -1.23
C VAL A 743 2.17 40.60 -0.79
N ASN A 744 2.85 39.52 -0.37
CA ASN A 744 2.14 38.29 0.01
C ASN A 744 1.41 38.44 1.34
N ARG A 745 2.00 39.18 2.30
CA ARG A 745 1.49 39.40 3.66
C ARG A 745 1.30 38.10 4.45
N SER A 746 2.13 37.11 4.15
CA SER A 746 2.09 35.76 4.74
C SER A 746 2.54 35.76 6.21
N ARG A 747 2.31 34.63 6.89
CA ARG A 747 3.00 34.31 8.14
C ARG A 747 4.39 33.77 7.80
N VAL A 748 5.44 34.41 8.30
CA VAL A 748 6.82 34.12 7.87
C VAL A 748 7.74 33.93 9.07
N LEU A 749 8.50 32.83 9.05
CA LEU A 749 9.69 32.64 9.87
C LEU A 749 10.91 32.71 8.95
N PHE A 750 11.74 33.73 9.14
CA PHE A 750 12.89 34.03 8.27
C PHE A 750 14.18 33.93 9.09
N ALA A 751 14.88 32.81 9.02
CA ALA A 751 16.20 32.69 9.62
C ALA A 751 17.30 33.21 8.71
N THR A 752 18.22 33.96 9.30
CA THR A 752 19.32 34.57 8.54
C THR A 752 20.59 34.68 9.38
N HIS A 753 21.71 34.70 8.66
CA HIS A 753 23.02 35.06 9.19
C HIS A 753 23.40 36.52 8.88
N TYR A 754 22.59 37.22 8.09
CA TYR A 754 22.78 38.63 7.77
C TYR A 754 22.18 39.52 8.86
N HIS A 755 23.04 40.17 9.64
CA HIS A 755 22.62 41.10 10.68
C HIS A 755 21.95 42.35 10.12
N GLU A 756 22.22 42.72 8.87
CA GLU A 756 21.60 43.85 8.19
C GLU A 756 20.07 43.68 8.06
N LEU A 757 19.57 42.44 8.00
CA LEU A 757 18.13 42.16 7.94
C LEU A 757 17.42 42.43 9.26
N THR A 758 18.12 42.45 10.41
CA THR A 758 17.48 42.81 11.69
C THR A 758 17.11 44.29 11.71
N ALA A 759 17.95 45.15 11.10
CA ALA A 759 17.68 46.57 10.95
C ALA A 759 16.55 46.84 9.94
N LEU A 760 16.35 45.97 8.95
CA LEU A 760 15.18 46.00 8.08
C LEU A 760 13.90 45.66 8.85
N ALA A 761 13.92 44.57 9.64
CA ALA A 761 12.76 44.14 10.41
C ALA A 761 12.24 45.24 11.37
N GLU A 762 13.14 46.03 11.95
CA GLU A 762 12.77 47.19 12.79
C GLU A 762 12.03 48.31 12.03
N ARG A 763 12.17 48.37 10.71
CA ARG A 763 11.52 49.38 9.84
C ARG A 763 10.20 48.90 9.26
N LEU A 764 9.97 47.59 9.22
CA LEU A 764 8.79 46.98 8.61
C LEU A 764 7.68 46.81 9.66
N ALA A 765 6.49 47.34 9.36
CA ALA A 765 5.34 47.23 10.27
C ALA A 765 4.85 45.79 10.38
N SER A 766 4.71 45.22 11.58
CA SER A 766 4.41 43.79 11.77
C SER A 766 5.56 42.85 11.36
N ALA A 767 6.81 43.30 11.41
CA ALA A 767 7.98 42.43 11.50
C ALA A 767 8.60 42.54 12.91
N ALA A 768 9.23 41.48 13.39
CA ALA A 768 9.97 41.48 14.65
C ALA A 768 11.25 40.67 14.53
N ASN A 769 12.19 40.93 15.43
CA ASN A 769 13.42 40.16 15.58
C ASN A 769 13.27 39.14 16.72
N ALA A 770 13.76 37.93 16.51
CA ALA A 770 14.00 36.92 17.54
C ALA A 770 15.44 36.41 17.44
N THR A 771 15.98 36.00 18.58
CA THR A 771 17.32 35.41 18.65
C THR A 771 17.25 34.17 19.51
N VAL A 772 17.93 33.10 19.09
CA VAL A 772 18.07 31.91 19.92
C VAL A 772 19.13 32.17 20.98
N GLU A 773 18.75 32.02 22.25
CA GLU A 773 19.63 32.29 23.39
C GLU A 773 20.78 31.28 23.44
N VAL A 774 21.98 31.77 23.73
CA VAL A 774 23.21 30.98 23.85
C VAL A 774 23.85 31.35 25.16
N LYS A 775 24.19 30.35 25.98
CA LYS A 775 24.75 30.57 27.31
C LYS A 775 26.13 29.94 27.42
N GLU A 776 27.15 30.78 27.28
CA GLU A 776 28.55 30.38 27.48
C GLU A 776 28.83 30.11 28.96
N TRP A 777 29.35 28.93 29.28
CA TRP A 777 29.71 28.52 30.64
C TRP A 777 31.03 27.73 30.66
N ARG A 778 32.05 28.29 31.33
CA ARG A 778 33.41 27.71 31.49
C ARG A 778 34.11 27.40 30.16
N ASP A 779 34.18 28.39 29.27
CA ASP A 779 34.81 28.29 27.94
C ASP A 779 34.15 27.24 27.00
N GLU A 780 32.95 26.75 27.34
CA GLU A 780 32.08 25.97 26.48
C GLU A 780 30.80 26.77 26.17
N ILE A 781 30.43 26.81 24.88
CA ILE A 781 29.21 27.46 24.36
C ILE A 781 27.99 26.60 24.60
#